data_AF-A0A1N7PQ15-F1
#
_entry.id   AF-A0A1N7PQ15-F1
#
_cell.length_a   1.000
_cell.length_b   1.000
_cell.length_c   1.000
_cell.angle_alpha   90.00
_cell.angle_beta   90.00
_cell.angle_gamma   90.00
#
_symmetry.space_group_name_H-M   'P 1'
#
loop_
_entity.id
_entity.type
_entity.pdbx_description
1 polymer ?
#
loop_
_entity_poly.entity_id
_entity_poly.type
_entity_poly.pdbx_seq_one_letter_code
_entity_poly.pdbx_strand_id
1 'polypeptide(L)'
;MKKVCVAAAIAASVGSAPAHAEAYRLAYSKAENIEIFIDHANGAAWCGPQLNLRAVYGGTPDAAALGRLLPKIGVLLNKQCPQASDLRWTSVNSAGARVAEGTSAKASGWTMQMAAAPAAVAPAAAAPAAAAPAAAAPAAAATATASPTAAAPTAAAPAVPTPAVVATAATPAAEQAAPQAPIPPAPAAPATPPAAATAPAPIFATPAAAAAPAAPAPAIAAPAASAMTAVPAAPAPAPEPSPAPVPAAAVADVQPAAPVAVPPAPAPAPASAPAPAPQQAAFAVNGWAPPQAAAAMAGTQQLKVMQDQNGCKVISTFQLGDGAQYITLKSDGLACGPDGYATGKGRLRLERSDGARIAHTDDVWLVSGIPFAAPVNAARLAHVGENGTLWFHMDSDPVSRSHYLLRAERASYNNALQSWRYNRIDVVTESADAFRNAADIRVAVDAALRVLERTSVPDAANAQIVFSDSFEEGAIGGQTEHLLYAINANRATDWRTGKPKSEWRYNLQYAQNYLFKRDEILARKKREAQMRLANKERDNLRQYQNLVEQAKNDPQGILGRMVRDVRYQPLTGAGYGGLMAGRKATVRMVVHVDDHEDNDAVADWPYEMRLPGQKSLKEGWYLVPGDITLDPKRVDGRGLPLTLLTLGQGAPHACKKEGCADLNDPLVGARMMLGLPDWTPEQAQAVIDQATQP
;
A
#
# COMPACT_ATOMS: atom_id res chain seq x y z
N MET A 1 -16.93 -30.19 -41.10
CA MET A 1 -18.23 -30.63 -40.56
C MET A 1 -18.81 -29.52 -39.70
N LYS A 2 -20.07 -29.20 -40.02
CA LYS A 2 -21.07 -28.30 -39.41
C LYS A 2 -20.65 -27.22 -38.39
N LYS A 3 -20.69 -25.98 -38.91
CA LYS A 3 -21.03 -24.73 -38.20
C LYS A 3 -22.37 -24.87 -37.48
N VAL A 4 -22.50 -24.29 -36.29
CA VAL A 4 -23.79 -23.84 -35.75
C VAL A 4 -23.63 -22.41 -35.30
N CYS A 5 -24.15 -21.50 -36.13
CA CYS A 5 -24.54 -20.16 -35.75
C CYS A 5 -25.88 -20.26 -35.01
N VAL A 6 -26.04 -19.56 -33.89
CA VAL A 6 -27.36 -19.14 -33.41
C VAL A 6 -27.29 -17.64 -33.18
N ALA A 7 -27.90 -16.91 -34.10
CA ALA A 7 -28.35 -15.56 -33.88
C ALA A 7 -29.76 -15.63 -33.27
N ALA A 8 -30.01 -14.86 -32.23
CA ALA A 8 -31.36 -14.51 -31.79
C ALA A 8 -31.38 -13.00 -31.53
N ALA A 9 -32.34 -12.33 -32.17
CA ALA A 9 -32.51 -10.90 -32.20
C ALA A 9 -33.79 -10.48 -31.46
N ILE A 10 -33.82 -9.20 -31.08
CA ILE A 10 -34.98 -8.33 -30.77
C ILE A 10 -35.61 -8.47 -29.38
N ALA A 11 -35.46 -7.41 -28.57
CA ALA A 11 -36.59 -6.59 -28.08
C ALA A 11 -36.08 -5.27 -27.49
N ALA A 12 -36.32 -4.17 -28.22
CA ALA A 12 -36.30 -2.83 -27.66
C ALA A 12 -37.56 -2.66 -26.79
N SER A 13 -37.41 -2.84 -25.48
CA SER A 13 -38.38 -2.37 -24.50
C SER A 13 -37.84 -1.07 -23.90
N VAL A 14 -38.48 0.03 -24.25
CA VAL A 14 -38.47 1.27 -23.45
C VAL A 14 -39.10 0.90 -22.11
N GLY A 15 -38.26 0.47 -21.17
CA GLY A 15 -38.61 0.28 -19.77
C GLY A 15 -38.05 1.46 -19.00
N SER A 16 -38.93 2.27 -18.45
CA SER A 16 -38.63 3.36 -17.52
C SER A 16 -37.55 2.92 -16.53
N ALA A 17 -36.36 3.52 -16.61
CA ALA A 17 -35.37 3.35 -15.56
C ALA A 17 -36.04 3.81 -14.25
N PRO A 18 -36.00 3.01 -13.17
CA PRO A 18 -36.44 3.49 -11.88
C PRO A 18 -35.61 4.74 -11.57
N ALA A 19 -36.29 5.80 -11.12
CA ALA A 19 -35.64 6.99 -10.60
C ALA A 19 -34.44 6.56 -9.75
N HIS A 20 -33.24 7.01 -10.11
CA HIS A 20 -32.02 6.63 -9.42
C HIS A 20 -32.17 7.05 -7.96
N ALA A 21 -32.42 6.09 -7.09
CA ALA A 21 -32.34 6.25 -5.65
C ALA A 21 -30.86 6.17 -5.26
N GLU A 22 -30.38 7.15 -4.48
CA GLU A 22 -29.11 7.01 -3.77
C GLU A 22 -29.22 5.81 -2.81
N ALA A 23 -28.16 5.03 -2.71
CA ALA A 23 -28.13 3.82 -1.90
C ALA A 23 -27.18 4.05 -0.71
N TYR A 24 -27.72 4.11 0.51
CA TYR A 24 -26.93 4.20 1.73
C TYR A 24 -26.59 2.78 2.23
N ARG A 25 -25.32 2.41 2.32
CA ARG A 25 -24.92 1.11 2.86
C ARG A 25 -25.10 1.10 4.38
N LEU A 26 -26.09 0.35 4.86
CA LEU A 26 -26.40 0.25 6.28
C LEU A 26 -25.51 -0.78 6.99
N ALA A 27 -25.25 -1.94 6.36
CA ALA A 27 -24.50 -3.02 6.99
C ALA A 27 -23.86 -3.99 5.99
N TYR A 28 -22.91 -4.78 6.47
CA TYR A 28 -22.32 -5.91 5.77
C TYR A 28 -22.18 -7.10 6.70
N SER A 29 -22.58 -8.28 6.23
CA SER A 29 -22.35 -9.55 6.93
C SER A 29 -21.37 -10.40 6.13
N LYS A 30 -20.14 -10.54 6.65
CA LYS A 30 -19.15 -11.47 6.09
C LYS A 30 -19.58 -12.93 6.23
N ALA A 31 -20.26 -13.28 7.34
CA ALA A 31 -20.66 -14.65 7.64
C ALA A 31 -21.75 -15.17 6.69
N GLU A 32 -22.65 -14.28 6.25
CA GLU A 32 -23.74 -14.63 5.32
C GLU A 32 -23.44 -14.16 3.88
N ASN A 33 -22.33 -13.45 3.66
CA ASN A 33 -21.94 -12.82 2.39
C ASN A 33 -23.06 -11.93 1.79
N ILE A 34 -23.62 -11.05 2.62
CA ILE A 34 -24.73 -10.14 2.27
C ILE A 34 -24.35 -8.69 2.56
N GLU A 35 -24.54 -7.83 1.56
CA GLU A 35 -24.50 -6.37 1.72
C GLU A 35 -25.91 -5.78 1.79
N ILE A 36 -26.10 -4.77 2.65
CA ILE A 36 -27.41 -4.22 2.94
C ILE A 36 -27.40 -2.72 2.70
N PHE A 37 -28.29 -2.29 1.82
CA PHE A 37 -28.45 -0.89 1.39
C PHE A 37 -29.84 -0.37 1.73
N ILE A 38 -29.95 0.93 1.96
CA ILE A 38 -31.21 1.67 2.04
C ILE A 38 -31.29 2.60 0.82
N ASP A 39 -32.21 2.29 -0.07
CA ASP A 39 -32.50 3.09 -1.26
C ASP A 39 -33.40 4.28 -0.85
N HIS A 40 -32.96 5.50 -1.17
CA HIS A 40 -33.66 6.75 -0.88
C HIS A 40 -33.58 7.71 -2.08
N ALA A 41 -34.49 8.68 -2.18
CA ALA A 41 -34.47 9.64 -3.28
C ALA A 41 -33.22 10.53 -3.22
N ASN A 42 -32.67 10.89 -4.39
CA ASN A 42 -31.47 11.74 -4.48
C ASN A 42 -31.63 13.05 -3.68
N GLY A 43 -30.66 13.33 -2.80
CA GLY A 43 -30.67 14.52 -1.94
C GLY A 43 -31.63 14.46 -0.75
N ALA A 44 -32.35 13.35 -0.53
CA ALA A 44 -33.15 13.12 0.67
C ALA A 44 -32.29 12.47 1.77
N ALA A 45 -32.63 12.72 3.04
CA ALA A 45 -32.02 11.98 4.14
C ALA A 45 -32.37 10.48 4.02
N TRP A 46 -31.38 9.61 4.12
CA TRP A 46 -31.57 8.15 4.02
C TRP A 46 -32.48 7.59 5.13
N CYS A 47 -32.57 8.30 6.26
CA CYS A 47 -33.36 7.91 7.42
C CYS A 47 -34.72 8.59 7.42
N GLY A 48 -35.78 7.78 7.43
CA GLY A 48 -37.17 8.20 7.52
C GLY A 48 -38.07 7.10 8.13
N PRO A 49 -39.38 7.34 8.25
CA PRO A 49 -40.30 6.38 8.86
C PRO A 49 -40.48 5.09 8.06
N GLN A 50 -40.43 5.19 6.73
CA GLN A 50 -40.47 4.05 5.82
C GLN A 50 -39.15 3.94 5.06
N LEU A 51 -38.50 2.79 5.15
CA LEU A 51 -37.22 2.52 4.51
C LEU A 51 -37.36 1.46 3.41
N ASN A 52 -36.67 1.67 2.29
CA ASN A 52 -36.54 0.67 1.22
C ASN A 52 -35.17 0.00 1.33
N LEU A 53 -35.12 -1.23 1.80
CA LEU A 53 -33.90 -2.00 1.94
C LEU A 53 -33.64 -2.87 0.71
N ARG A 54 -32.39 -2.96 0.32
CA ARG A 54 -31.90 -3.87 -0.72
C ARG A 54 -30.76 -4.72 -0.17
N ALA A 55 -30.97 -6.03 -0.15
CA ALA A 55 -29.98 -7.02 0.25
C ALA A 55 -29.31 -7.62 -0.99
N VAL A 56 -28.00 -7.51 -1.09
CA VAL A 56 -27.20 -7.99 -2.24
C VAL A 56 -26.37 -9.19 -1.79
N TYR A 57 -26.60 -10.35 -2.40
CA TYR A 57 -25.83 -11.56 -2.11
C TYR A 57 -24.55 -11.61 -2.95
N GLY A 58 -23.41 -11.82 -2.30
CA GLY A 58 -22.13 -12.08 -2.96
C GLY A 58 -21.93 -13.53 -3.42
N GLY A 59 -22.83 -14.45 -3.06
CA GLY A 59 -22.81 -15.86 -3.42
C GLY A 59 -24.20 -16.38 -3.83
N THR A 60 -24.46 -17.68 -3.63
CA THR A 60 -25.79 -18.27 -3.87
C THR A 60 -26.84 -17.59 -2.98
N PRO A 61 -27.93 -17.04 -3.53
CA PRO A 61 -28.93 -16.34 -2.74
C PRO A 61 -29.62 -17.25 -1.71
N ASP A 62 -29.59 -16.88 -0.44
CA ASP A 62 -30.30 -17.56 0.66
C ASP A 62 -31.23 -16.57 1.40
N ALA A 63 -32.53 -16.64 1.12
CA ALA A 63 -33.53 -15.78 1.77
C ALA A 63 -33.58 -15.97 3.30
N ALA A 64 -33.26 -17.16 3.82
CA ALA A 64 -33.24 -17.42 5.26
C ALA A 64 -32.08 -16.68 5.97
N ALA A 65 -30.97 -16.44 5.27
CA ALA A 65 -29.87 -15.61 5.78
C ALA A 65 -30.29 -14.16 6.02
N LEU A 66 -31.11 -13.56 5.15
CA LEU A 66 -31.65 -12.21 5.38
C LEU A 66 -32.58 -12.19 6.60
N GLY A 67 -33.41 -13.22 6.77
CA GLY A 67 -34.28 -13.37 7.95
C GLY A 67 -33.52 -13.40 9.27
N ARG A 68 -32.33 -14.01 9.31
CA ARG A 68 -31.44 -14.02 10.49
C ARG A 68 -30.79 -12.66 10.76
N LEU A 69 -30.63 -11.82 9.74
CA LEU A 69 -29.99 -10.51 9.86
C LEU A 69 -30.99 -9.40 10.22
N LEU A 70 -32.24 -9.48 9.77
CA LEU A 70 -33.25 -8.43 9.97
C LEU A 70 -33.46 -8.01 11.44
N PRO A 71 -33.50 -8.91 12.44
CA PRO A 71 -33.54 -8.50 13.85
C PRO A 71 -32.32 -7.69 14.29
N LYS A 72 -31.11 -8.05 13.81
CA LYS A 72 -29.86 -7.32 14.12
C LYS A 72 -29.84 -5.95 13.43
N ILE A 73 -30.34 -5.88 12.20
CA ILE A 73 -30.56 -4.63 11.47
C ILE A 73 -31.56 -3.76 12.22
N GLY A 74 -32.61 -4.35 12.77
CA GLY A 74 -33.57 -3.66 13.62
C GLY A 74 -32.96 -2.97 14.83
N VAL A 75 -32.01 -3.63 15.52
CA VAL A 75 -31.25 -3.02 16.62
C VAL A 75 -30.38 -1.87 16.11
N LEU A 76 -29.78 -2.00 14.93
CA LEU A 76 -28.97 -0.96 14.30
C LEU A 76 -29.83 0.25 13.91
N LEU A 77 -31.00 0.02 13.31
CA LEU A 77 -31.97 1.05 12.94
C LEU A 77 -32.47 1.80 14.17
N ASN A 78 -32.73 1.14 15.29
CA ASN A 78 -33.10 1.83 16.52
C ASN A 78 -32.01 2.80 17.03
N LYS A 79 -30.72 2.58 16.70
CA LYS A 79 -29.62 3.46 17.08
C LYS A 79 -29.37 4.58 16.05
N GLN A 80 -29.42 4.25 14.76
CA GLN A 80 -29.01 5.16 13.68
C GLN A 80 -30.18 5.87 13.00
N CYS A 81 -31.39 5.29 13.08
CA CYS A 81 -32.61 5.82 12.49
C CYS A 81 -33.84 5.52 13.38
N PRO A 82 -33.93 6.15 14.57
CA PRO A 82 -34.96 5.81 15.57
C PRO A 82 -36.41 6.05 15.09
N GLN A 83 -36.57 6.89 14.06
CA GLN A 83 -37.84 7.21 13.39
C GLN A 83 -38.37 6.10 12.47
N ALA A 84 -37.57 5.09 12.11
CA ALA A 84 -38.00 4.01 11.24
C ALA A 84 -39.07 3.12 11.93
N SER A 85 -40.25 3.04 11.33
CA SER A 85 -41.34 2.14 11.75
C SER A 85 -41.45 0.91 10.86
N ASP A 86 -41.26 1.10 9.55
CA ASP A 86 -41.51 0.09 8.53
C ASP A 86 -40.37 -0.03 7.53
N LEU A 87 -40.11 -1.25 7.09
CA LEU A 87 -39.03 -1.59 6.17
C LEU A 87 -39.58 -2.48 5.06
N ARG A 88 -39.54 -1.99 3.82
CA ARG A 88 -39.75 -2.83 2.64
C ARG A 88 -38.40 -3.32 2.17
N TRP A 89 -38.20 -4.62 2.07
CA TRP A 89 -36.93 -5.19 1.64
C TRP A 89 -37.07 -5.90 0.30
N THR A 90 -36.03 -5.80 -0.51
CA THR A 90 -35.83 -6.56 -1.74
C THR A 90 -34.48 -7.25 -1.65
N SER A 91 -34.38 -8.45 -2.20
CA SER A 91 -33.13 -9.18 -2.25
C SER A 91 -32.72 -9.41 -3.70
N VAL A 92 -31.44 -9.25 -4.00
CA VAL A 92 -30.88 -9.35 -5.36
C VAL A 92 -29.63 -10.22 -5.35
N ASN A 93 -29.41 -10.97 -6.42
CA ASN A 93 -28.17 -11.73 -6.62
C ASN A 93 -27.02 -10.81 -7.07
N SER A 94 -25.81 -11.36 -7.22
CA SER A 94 -24.62 -10.63 -7.67
C SER A 94 -24.74 -10.05 -9.09
N ALA A 95 -25.69 -10.53 -9.90
CA ALA A 95 -26.01 -9.98 -11.23
C ALA A 95 -27.12 -8.90 -11.19
N GLY A 96 -27.61 -8.54 -10.00
CA GLY A 96 -28.67 -7.54 -9.80
C GLY A 96 -30.09 -8.05 -10.07
N ALA A 97 -30.29 -9.35 -10.34
CA ALA A 97 -31.61 -9.93 -10.52
C ALA A 97 -32.30 -10.12 -9.16
N ARG A 98 -33.58 -9.71 -9.06
CA ARG A 98 -34.38 -9.81 -7.84
C ARG A 98 -34.70 -11.27 -7.53
N VAL A 99 -34.45 -11.67 -6.29
CA VAL A 99 -34.60 -13.04 -5.79
C VAL A 99 -35.82 -13.16 -4.88
N ALA A 100 -36.05 -12.19 -3.98
CA ALA A 100 -37.20 -12.14 -3.10
C ALA A 100 -37.54 -10.70 -2.69
N GLU A 101 -38.75 -10.49 -2.19
CA GLU A 101 -39.17 -9.22 -1.60
C GLU A 101 -40.16 -9.43 -0.46
N GLY A 102 -40.28 -8.43 0.40
CA GLY A 102 -41.20 -8.47 1.53
C GLY A 102 -41.11 -7.24 2.41
N THR A 103 -41.65 -7.38 3.62
CA THR A 103 -41.72 -6.31 4.61
C THR A 103 -41.20 -6.77 5.96
N SER A 104 -40.80 -5.83 6.81
CA SER A 104 -40.52 -6.02 8.22
C SER A 104 -40.92 -4.74 8.95
N ALA A 105 -41.49 -4.85 10.15
CA ALA A 105 -41.90 -3.69 10.94
C ALA A 105 -41.28 -3.73 12.34
N LYS A 106 -41.09 -2.55 12.93
CA LYS A 106 -40.63 -2.41 14.32
C LYS A 106 -41.58 -3.09 15.30
N ALA A 107 -42.89 -3.01 15.04
CA ALA A 107 -43.94 -3.63 15.85
C ALA A 107 -43.85 -5.17 15.89
N SER A 108 -43.32 -5.80 14.83
CA SER A 108 -43.09 -7.24 14.77
C SER A 108 -41.65 -7.63 15.14
N GLY A 109 -40.91 -6.76 15.82
CA GLY A 109 -39.50 -7.02 16.18
C GLY A 109 -38.58 -7.17 14.97
N TRP A 110 -38.92 -6.54 13.84
CA TRP A 110 -38.20 -6.64 12.57
C TRP A 110 -38.11 -8.07 12.00
N THR A 111 -39.05 -8.95 12.32
CA THR A 111 -39.16 -10.26 11.67
C THR A 111 -39.43 -10.13 10.17
N MET A 112 -38.78 -10.97 9.37
CA MET A 112 -38.98 -11.03 7.92
C MET A 112 -40.39 -11.54 7.57
N GLN A 113 -41.16 -10.74 6.83
CA GLN A 113 -42.44 -11.15 6.24
C GLN A 113 -42.26 -11.17 4.72
N MET A 114 -42.36 -12.34 4.10
CA MET A 114 -42.31 -12.42 2.63
C MET A 114 -43.58 -11.81 2.04
N ALA A 115 -43.45 -11.09 0.92
CA ALA A 115 -44.62 -10.66 0.17
C ALA A 115 -45.35 -11.91 -0.35
N ALA A 116 -46.58 -12.14 0.11
CA ALA A 116 -47.44 -13.17 -0.48
C ALA A 116 -47.70 -12.80 -1.95
N ALA A 117 -47.67 -13.80 -2.83
CA ALA A 117 -48.03 -13.63 -4.24
C ALA A 117 -49.39 -12.89 -4.34
N PRO A 118 -49.54 -11.93 -5.27
CA PRO A 118 -50.75 -11.12 -5.33
C PRO A 118 -51.96 -12.02 -5.51
N ALA A 119 -52.82 -12.06 -4.50
CA ALA A 119 -54.14 -12.66 -4.61
C ALA A 119 -54.87 -11.94 -5.76
N ALA A 120 -55.40 -12.73 -6.69
CA ALA A 120 -56.22 -12.24 -7.78
C ALA A 120 -57.31 -11.31 -7.26
N VAL A 121 -57.48 -10.18 -7.95
CA VAL A 121 -58.50 -9.17 -7.66
C VAL A 121 -59.88 -9.82 -7.79
N ALA A 122 -60.58 -9.98 -6.66
CA ALA A 122 -62.02 -10.23 -6.63
C ALA A 122 -62.75 -8.90 -6.36
N PRO A 123 -63.90 -8.62 -7.00
CA PRO A 123 -64.56 -7.32 -6.92
C PRO A 123 -65.19 -7.07 -5.55
N ALA A 124 -65.30 -5.78 -5.19
CA ALA A 124 -65.82 -5.29 -3.93
C ALA A 124 -67.32 -5.63 -3.70
N ALA A 125 -67.66 -6.03 -2.47
CA ALA A 125 -69.00 -5.86 -1.89
C ALA A 125 -68.97 -5.83 -0.34
N ALA A 126 -69.49 -4.72 0.19
CA ALA A 126 -70.24 -4.48 1.45
C ALA A 126 -69.75 -5.00 2.83
N ALA A 127 -69.86 -4.09 3.81
CA ALA A 127 -69.57 -4.20 5.25
C ALA A 127 -70.68 -4.93 6.06
N PRO A 128 -70.69 -4.89 7.42
CA PRO A 128 -69.88 -5.68 8.37
C PRO A 128 -70.76 -6.45 9.40
N ALA A 129 -70.25 -7.51 10.07
CA ALA A 129 -70.78 -7.94 11.39
C ALA A 129 -69.94 -9.03 12.10
N ALA A 130 -69.49 -8.68 13.30
CA ALA A 130 -69.55 -9.41 14.58
C ALA A 130 -69.03 -10.86 14.78
N ALA A 131 -68.30 -10.97 15.89
CA ALA A 131 -68.31 -12.02 16.93
C ALA A 131 -67.12 -13.01 17.00
N ALA A 132 -66.35 -12.85 18.09
CA ALA A 132 -65.59 -13.89 18.80
C ALA A 132 -66.56 -14.96 19.38
N PRO A 133 -66.15 -16.16 19.89
CA PRO A 133 -65.02 -16.32 20.82
C PRO A 133 -64.21 -17.65 20.79
N ALA A 134 -63.13 -17.57 21.58
CA ALA A 134 -62.31 -18.57 22.27
C ALA A 134 -62.68 -20.07 22.29
N ALA A 135 -61.64 -20.91 22.26
CA ALA A 135 -61.33 -22.07 23.12
C ALA A 135 -60.26 -22.92 22.41
N ALA A 136 -59.34 -23.66 23.02
CA ALA A 136 -58.78 -23.79 24.35
C ALA A 136 -57.54 -24.69 24.15
N ALA A 137 -56.49 -24.49 24.95
CA ALA A 137 -55.43 -25.49 25.11
C ALA A 137 -56.00 -26.78 25.73
N PRO A 138 -55.26 -27.90 25.64
CA PRO A 138 -54.79 -28.44 26.91
C PRO A 138 -53.31 -28.82 26.94
N ALA A 139 -52.81 -28.70 28.17
CA ALA A 139 -51.52 -29.11 28.69
C ALA A 139 -51.38 -30.65 28.71
N ALA A 140 -50.16 -31.16 28.47
CA ALA A 140 -49.24 -31.70 29.48
C ALA A 140 -49.36 -33.22 29.72
N ALA A 141 -48.22 -33.90 29.62
CA ALA A 141 -47.83 -34.95 30.55
C ALA A 141 -46.29 -35.10 30.51
N ALA A 142 -45.69 -34.94 31.68
CA ALA A 142 -44.28 -35.14 31.98
C ALA A 142 -44.03 -36.56 32.50
N THR A 143 -42.78 -37.04 32.41
CA THR A 143 -42.03 -37.81 33.44
C THR A 143 -40.60 -37.99 32.91
N ALA A 144 -39.56 -37.42 33.54
CA ALA A 144 -38.81 -37.95 34.69
C ALA A 144 -37.92 -39.16 34.28
N THR A 145 -36.66 -39.37 34.66
CA THR A 145 -35.67 -38.77 35.60
C THR A 145 -34.37 -39.59 35.40
N ALA A 146 -33.19 -39.02 35.64
CA ALA A 146 -32.12 -39.57 36.51
C ALA A 146 -30.70 -39.10 36.12
N SER A 147 -30.10 -38.31 37.00
CA SER A 147 -28.65 -38.27 37.32
C SER A 147 -28.42 -39.16 38.56
N PRO A 148 -27.20 -39.68 38.79
CA PRO A 148 -26.23 -39.08 39.76
C PRO A 148 -24.76 -39.29 39.31
N THR A 149 -23.65 -38.86 39.93
CA THR A 149 -23.21 -37.79 40.86
C THR A 149 -21.67 -37.93 40.95
N ALA A 150 -20.98 -36.78 41.00
CA ALA A 150 -19.65 -36.40 41.57
C ALA A 150 -18.49 -37.40 41.82
N ALA A 151 -17.25 -36.93 41.57
CA ALA A 151 -16.22 -36.70 42.61
C ALA A 151 -14.95 -36.00 42.05
N ALA A 152 -14.39 -35.07 42.83
CA ALA A 152 -13.11 -34.37 42.64
C ALA A 152 -11.91 -35.17 43.20
N PRO A 153 -10.65 -34.70 43.00
CA PRO A 153 -9.92 -34.16 44.16
C PRO A 153 -8.99 -32.96 43.89
N THR A 154 -8.47 -32.44 45.00
CA THR A 154 -7.75 -31.17 45.25
C THR A 154 -6.25 -31.40 45.53
N ALA A 155 -5.47 -30.30 45.53
CA ALA A 155 -4.16 -30.05 46.20
C ALA A 155 -2.87 -30.47 45.44
N ALA A 156 -1.73 -29.76 45.45
CA ALA A 156 -1.26 -28.50 46.06
C ALA A 156 0.07 -28.06 45.38
N ALA A 157 0.42 -26.77 45.53
CA ALA A 157 1.71 -26.15 45.16
C ALA A 157 2.84 -26.47 46.17
N PRO A 158 4.13 -26.17 45.85
CA PRO A 158 4.72 -24.95 46.43
C PRO A 158 5.80 -24.19 45.59
N ALA A 159 5.83 -22.88 45.88
CA ALA A 159 6.87 -21.83 45.94
C ALA A 159 8.30 -21.90 45.29
N VAL A 160 8.57 -20.78 44.58
CA VAL A 160 9.76 -19.93 44.29
C VAL A 160 11.08 -20.12 45.10
N PRO A 161 12.28 -19.70 44.58
CA PRO A 161 12.67 -18.28 44.65
C PRO A 161 13.52 -17.70 43.48
N THR A 162 13.37 -16.38 43.33
CA THR A 162 14.24 -15.41 42.65
C THR A 162 15.60 -15.26 43.35
N PRO A 163 16.63 -14.68 42.69
CA PRO A 163 17.34 -13.59 43.37
C PRO A 163 17.69 -12.40 42.47
N ALA A 164 17.94 -11.27 43.13
CA ALA A 164 18.32 -9.99 42.54
C ALA A 164 19.58 -9.43 43.24
N VAL A 165 20.40 -8.71 42.46
CA VAL A 165 21.39 -7.64 42.77
C VAL A 165 22.59 -7.94 43.67
N VAL A 166 23.83 -7.77 43.15
CA VAL A 166 24.89 -6.90 43.74
C VAL A 166 25.79 -6.36 42.62
N ALA A 167 26.05 -5.05 42.66
CA ALA A 167 27.07 -4.35 41.89
C ALA A 167 28.39 -4.26 42.68
N THR A 168 29.54 -4.38 42.01
CA THR A 168 30.82 -3.82 42.49
C THR A 168 31.66 -3.34 41.30
N ALA A 169 32.13 -2.11 41.44
CA ALA A 169 33.06 -1.42 40.56
C ALA A 169 34.51 -1.75 40.93
N ALA A 170 35.41 -1.77 39.93
CA ALA A 170 36.79 -1.23 40.03
C ALA A 170 37.52 -1.32 38.67
N THR A 171 38.41 -0.35 38.46
CA THR A 171 38.95 0.15 37.18
C THR A 171 40.43 -0.34 36.96
N PRO A 172 41.30 0.30 36.13
CA PRO A 172 41.91 -0.24 34.90
C PRO A 172 43.43 -0.53 34.96
N ALA A 173 43.99 -1.18 33.94
CA ALA A 173 45.35 -0.98 33.36
C ALA A 173 45.62 -2.09 32.31
N ALA A 174 45.77 -1.73 31.03
CA ALA A 174 47.05 -1.64 30.31
C ALA A 174 47.52 -3.00 29.74
N GLU A 175 47.49 -3.15 28.42
CA GLU A 175 48.47 -3.95 27.68
C GLU A 175 48.49 -3.48 26.21
N GLN A 176 49.68 -3.51 25.63
CA GLN A 176 50.18 -2.69 24.54
C GLN A 176 49.84 -3.18 23.12
N ALA A 177 50.02 -2.24 22.19
CA ALA A 177 49.95 -2.38 20.74
C ALA A 177 51.11 -3.20 20.12
N ALA A 178 50.81 -3.94 19.05
CA ALA A 178 51.72 -4.19 17.91
C ALA A 178 50.93 -4.79 16.71
N PRO A 179 51.42 -4.68 15.46
CA PRO A 179 50.63 -4.21 14.32
C PRO A 179 50.23 -5.27 13.28
N GLN A 180 49.11 -5.02 12.61
CA GLN A 180 48.66 -5.76 11.42
C GLN A 180 49.32 -5.19 10.14
N ALA A 181 49.82 -6.10 9.30
CA ALA A 181 50.44 -5.79 8.01
C ALA A 181 49.39 -5.43 6.93
N PRO A 182 49.74 -4.54 5.98
CA PRO A 182 48.82 -4.02 4.97
C PRO A 182 48.65 -4.93 3.75
N ILE A 183 47.43 -4.96 3.23
CA ILE A 183 47.01 -5.59 1.97
C ILE A 183 47.43 -4.69 0.79
N PRO A 184 48.05 -5.20 -0.29
CA PRO A 184 48.48 -4.39 -1.44
C PRO A 184 47.33 -4.01 -2.40
N PRO A 185 47.38 -2.82 -3.03
CA PRO A 185 46.38 -2.33 -3.97
C PRO A 185 46.59 -2.82 -5.42
N ALA A 186 45.49 -2.92 -6.16
CA ALA A 186 45.44 -3.23 -7.58
C ALA A 186 45.97 -2.07 -8.47
N PRO A 187 46.65 -2.34 -9.60
CA PRO A 187 47.27 -1.31 -10.43
C PRO A 187 46.30 -0.63 -11.40
N ALA A 188 46.44 0.70 -11.49
CA ALA A 188 45.76 1.60 -12.42
C ALA A 188 46.44 1.61 -13.81
N ALA A 189 45.62 1.77 -14.86
CA ALA A 189 46.06 1.99 -16.23
C ALA A 189 46.41 3.47 -16.48
N PRO A 190 47.45 3.79 -17.27
CA PRO A 190 47.87 5.17 -17.53
C PRO A 190 47.13 5.83 -18.70
N ALA A 191 46.88 7.13 -18.55
CA ALA A 191 46.38 8.04 -19.58
C ALA A 191 47.54 8.67 -20.38
N THR A 192 47.31 8.94 -21.67
CA THR A 192 48.13 9.81 -22.52
C THR A 192 47.25 10.77 -23.36
N PRO A 193 47.79 11.94 -23.78
CA PRO A 193 47.03 13.18 -24.08
C PRO A 193 46.74 13.43 -25.59
N PRO A 194 46.03 14.52 -25.97
CA PRO A 194 45.31 14.63 -27.25
C PRO A 194 46.03 15.46 -28.32
N ALA A 195 45.73 15.22 -29.61
CA ALA A 195 46.02 16.14 -30.72
C ALA A 195 45.08 15.97 -31.93
N ALA A 196 44.53 17.12 -32.36
CA ALA A 196 44.26 17.60 -33.73
C ALA A 196 43.34 16.84 -34.74
N ALA A 197 42.20 17.51 -35.02
CA ALA A 197 41.65 17.92 -36.32
C ALA A 197 41.73 17.01 -37.57
N THR A 198 40.58 16.70 -38.19
CA THR A 198 40.08 17.20 -39.50
C THR A 198 38.96 16.31 -40.08
N ALA A 199 37.94 16.94 -40.71
CA ALA A 199 36.93 16.29 -41.55
C ALA A 199 37.53 15.87 -42.91
N PRO A 200 36.93 14.93 -43.70
CA PRO A 200 35.80 15.29 -44.59
C PRO A 200 34.79 14.14 -44.93
N ALA A 201 33.66 14.49 -45.56
CA ALA A 201 32.82 13.63 -46.42
C ALA A 201 33.18 13.86 -47.91
N PRO A 202 32.58 13.26 -48.97
CA PRO A 202 31.61 12.14 -49.13
C PRO A 202 32.09 11.06 -50.17
N ILE A 203 31.30 10.06 -50.63
CA ILE A 203 30.84 9.84 -52.04
C ILE A 203 30.24 8.41 -52.26
N PHE A 204 29.00 8.38 -52.78
CA PHE A 204 28.31 7.48 -53.77
C PHE A 204 28.55 5.95 -53.89
N ALA A 205 27.45 5.18 -53.96
CA ALA A 205 27.01 4.44 -55.17
C ALA A 205 25.64 3.73 -55.01
N THR A 206 24.76 3.92 -55.99
CA THR A 206 23.49 3.20 -56.29
C THR A 206 23.73 1.94 -57.15
N PRO A 207 22.70 1.08 -57.37
CA PRO A 207 21.97 1.16 -58.65
C PRO A 207 20.43 0.98 -58.58
N ALA A 208 19.81 1.43 -59.67
CA ALA A 208 18.38 1.46 -60.08
C ALA A 208 17.76 0.05 -60.31
N ALA A 209 16.46 -0.19 -60.57
CA ALA A 209 15.52 0.55 -61.42
C ALA A 209 14.03 0.13 -61.28
N ALA A 210 13.15 1.07 -61.67
CA ALA A 210 11.86 0.96 -62.41
C ALA A 210 10.68 0.14 -61.79
N ALA A 211 9.39 0.50 -61.86
CA ALA A 211 8.62 1.49 -62.62
C ALA A 211 7.26 1.78 -61.90
N ALA A 212 6.71 2.98 -62.11
CA ALA A 212 5.31 3.35 -61.82
C ALA A 212 4.39 2.97 -63.01
N PRO A 213 3.04 2.97 -62.90
CA PRO A 213 2.20 4.20 -62.79
C PRO A 213 1.05 4.07 -61.73
N ALA A 214 0.69 5.08 -60.95
CA ALA A 214 -0.08 6.32 -61.20
C ALA A 214 -1.59 6.23 -60.85
N ALA A 215 -1.98 7.16 -59.95
CA ALA A 215 -3.30 7.81 -59.74
C ALA A 215 -4.43 7.08 -58.96
N PRO A 216 -5.39 7.83 -58.37
CA PRO A 216 -5.20 8.94 -57.42
C PRO A 216 -6.12 8.83 -56.18
N ALA A 217 -5.78 9.61 -55.14
CA ALA A 217 -6.55 9.79 -53.92
C ALA A 217 -7.82 10.64 -54.14
N PRO A 218 -8.95 10.34 -53.47
CA PRO A 218 -10.09 11.25 -53.45
C PRO A 218 -9.90 12.32 -52.37
N ALA A 219 -9.97 13.58 -52.80
CA ALA A 219 -10.20 14.74 -51.97
C ALA A 219 -11.69 14.81 -51.56
N ILE A 220 -11.96 15.15 -50.29
CA ILE A 220 -13.27 15.59 -49.80
C ILE A 220 -12.96 16.79 -48.89
N ALA A 221 -12.97 18.02 -49.42
CA ALA A 221 -14.13 18.90 -49.59
C ALA A 221 -14.72 19.38 -48.25
N ALA A 222 -14.36 20.62 -47.89
CA ALA A 222 -15.10 21.46 -46.95
C ALA A 222 -16.49 21.80 -47.54
N PRO A 223 -17.53 22.00 -46.72
CA PRO A 223 -18.69 22.76 -47.13
C PRO A 223 -18.62 24.17 -46.54
N ALA A 224 -18.52 25.14 -47.45
CA ALA A 224 -18.94 26.51 -47.23
C ALA A 224 -20.47 26.61 -47.32
N ALA A 225 -20.96 27.71 -46.76
CA ALA A 225 -22.36 28.09 -46.58
C ALA A 225 -23.27 27.95 -47.81
N SER A 226 -24.54 27.67 -47.53
CA SER A 226 -25.66 28.17 -48.35
C SER A 226 -26.76 28.68 -47.44
N ALA A 227 -27.12 29.93 -47.70
CA ALA A 227 -28.15 30.71 -47.04
C ALA A 227 -29.55 30.29 -47.51
N MET A 228 -30.51 30.30 -46.58
CA MET A 228 -31.90 30.58 -46.88
C MET A 228 -32.41 31.63 -45.88
N THR A 229 -32.54 32.85 -46.42
CA THR A 229 -33.64 33.81 -46.24
C THR A 229 -34.36 33.92 -44.88
N ALA A 230 -34.23 35.12 -44.33
CA ALA A 230 -34.91 35.70 -43.18
C ALA A 230 -36.36 36.13 -43.43
N VAL A 231 -37.18 36.19 -42.36
CA VAL A 231 -38.11 37.28 -41.97
C VAL A 231 -38.44 37.12 -40.45
N PRO A 232 -38.96 38.13 -39.71
CA PRO A 232 -38.20 39.10 -38.91
C PRO A 232 -38.44 39.02 -37.38
N ALA A 233 -37.60 39.75 -36.65
CA ALA A 233 -37.66 39.95 -35.20
C ALA A 233 -38.79 40.90 -34.75
N ALA A 234 -39.29 40.69 -33.52
CA ALA A 234 -39.97 41.68 -32.70
C ALA A 234 -39.42 41.62 -31.26
N PRO A 235 -39.42 42.75 -30.51
CA PRO A 235 -38.33 43.11 -29.61
C PRO A 235 -38.56 42.72 -28.14
N ALA A 236 -37.43 42.57 -27.42
CA ALA A 236 -37.40 42.57 -25.96
C ALA A 236 -37.58 44.00 -25.42
N PRO A 237 -38.39 44.22 -24.36
CA PRO A 237 -38.53 45.53 -23.73
C PRO A 237 -37.30 45.89 -22.88
N ALA A 238 -36.87 47.14 -23.02
CA ALA A 238 -35.82 47.81 -22.26
C ALA A 238 -36.39 48.40 -20.93
N PRO A 239 -35.53 48.84 -19.99
CA PRO A 239 -35.81 48.92 -18.55
C PRO A 239 -36.36 50.28 -18.11
N GLU A 240 -36.94 50.32 -16.91
CA GLU A 240 -37.37 51.53 -16.21
C GLU A 240 -36.98 51.46 -14.70
N PRO A 241 -36.92 52.59 -13.98
CA PRO A 241 -35.69 53.06 -13.33
C PRO A 241 -35.72 53.09 -11.78
N SER A 242 -34.55 53.32 -11.19
CA SER A 242 -34.37 53.68 -9.77
C SER A 242 -35.17 54.91 -9.35
N PRO A 243 -35.67 54.95 -8.11
CA PRO A 243 -35.80 56.17 -7.33
C PRO A 243 -34.77 56.25 -6.20
N ALA A 244 -34.19 57.45 -6.08
CA ALA A 244 -33.25 57.91 -5.04
C ALA A 244 -33.98 58.29 -3.72
N PRO A 245 -33.24 58.55 -2.61
CA PRO A 245 -33.75 58.57 -1.24
C PRO A 245 -34.06 59.99 -0.71
N VAL A 246 -34.90 60.10 0.33
CA VAL A 246 -35.18 61.35 1.10
C VAL A 246 -35.78 60.99 2.48
N PRO A 247 -35.75 61.84 3.54
CA PRO A 247 -34.61 62.42 4.26
C PRO A 247 -34.65 62.17 5.80
N ALA A 248 -33.56 62.57 6.46
CA ALA A 248 -33.50 62.83 7.90
C ALA A 248 -34.30 64.09 8.30
N ALA A 249 -34.91 64.05 9.48
CA ALA A 249 -35.45 65.21 10.18
C ALA A 249 -34.69 65.43 11.49
N ALA A 250 -34.31 66.68 11.73
CA ALA A 250 -33.61 67.17 12.89
C ALA A 250 -34.58 67.78 13.92
N VAL A 251 -34.21 67.65 15.19
CA VAL A 251 -34.53 68.53 16.34
C VAL A 251 -33.52 68.14 17.42
N ALA A 252 -32.99 68.98 18.29
CA ALA A 252 -32.75 70.42 18.41
C ALA A 252 -31.94 70.55 19.73
N ASP A 253 -31.00 71.50 19.80
CA ASP A 253 -30.08 71.75 20.91
C ASP A 253 -30.70 71.90 22.31
N VAL A 254 -30.02 71.34 23.33
CA VAL A 254 -29.84 72.00 24.65
C VAL A 254 -28.44 71.66 25.20
N GLN A 255 -27.68 72.70 25.52
CA GLN A 255 -26.39 72.71 26.25
C GLN A 255 -26.44 73.93 27.21
N PRO A 256 -25.68 74.07 28.32
CA PRO A 256 -24.85 73.14 29.12
C PRO A 256 -25.18 73.15 30.65
N ALA A 257 -24.66 72.17 31.40
CA ALA A 257 -24.29 72.37 32.81
C ALA A 257 -23.03 71.55 33.13
N ALA A 258 -22.02 72.18 33.72
CA ALA A 258 -20.77 71.59 34.22
C ALA A 258 -20.67 71.83 35.74
N PRO A 259 -19.69 71.28 36.46
CA PRO A 259 -19.27 69.88 36.57
C PRO A 259 -19.17 69.43 38.04
N VAL A 260 -19.19 68.12 38.33
CA VAL A 260 -18.62 67.58 39.59
C VAL A 260 -17.70 66.43 39.24
N ALA A 261 -16.46 66.56 39.70
CA ALA A 261 -15.32 65.72 39.37
C ALA A 261 -15.38 64.33 40.02
N VAL A 262 -15.06 63.30 39.23
CA VAL A 262 -14.66 61.96 39.69
C VAL A 262 -13.38 61.60 38.92
N PRO A 263 -12.33 61.09 39.60
CA PRO A 263 -11.03 60.86 38.98
C PRO A 263 -11.08 59.73 37.92
N PRO A 264 -10.23 59.79 36.87
CA PRO A 264 -10.26 58.81 35.79
C PRO A 264 -9.67 57.46 36.21
N ALA A 265 -10.44 56.39 35.98
CA ALA A 265 -9.90 55.03 35.90
C ALA A 265 -9.07 54.90 34.60
N PRO A 266 -7.95 54.16 34.61
CA PRO A 266 -7.05 54.06 33.46
C PRO A 266 -7.74 53.37 32.27
N ALA A 267 -7.48 53.91 31.07
CA ALA A 267 -8.01 53.44 29.80
C ALA A 267 -7.65 51.96 29.55
N PRO A 268 -8.57 51.13 29.05
CA PRO A 268 -8.22 49.81 28.53
C PRO A 268 -7.35 49.98 27.28
N ALA A 269 -6.19 49.33 27.29
CA ALA A 269 -5.31 49.24 26.14
C ALA A 269 -6.07 48.68 24.92
N PRO A 270 -5.79 49.16 23.69
CA PRO A 270 -6.41 48.61 22.49
C PRO A 270 -6.08 47.12 22.39
N ALA A 271 -7.13 46.29 22.38
CA ALA A 271 -7.02 44.86 22.16
C ALA A 271 -6.29 44.63 20.84
N SER A 272 -5.13 43.98 20.92
CA SER A 272 -4.37 43.53 19.77
C SER A 272 -5.28 42.67 18.90
N ALA A 273 -5.36 42.99 17.60
CA ALA A 273 -6.01 42.14 16.62
C ALA A 273 -5.45 40.71 16.75
N PRO A 274 -6.29 39.66 16.74
CA PRO A 274 -5.79 38.30 16.80
C PRO A 274 -4.89 38.05 15.58
N ALA A 275 -3.62 37.74 15.84
CA ALA A 275 -2.70 37.27 14.83
C ALA A 275 -3.30 36.02 14.14
N PRO A 276 -3.18 35.88 12.80
CA PRO A 276 -3.61 34.66 12.13
C PRO A 276 -2.85 33.47 12.70
N ALA A 277 -3.59 32.47 13.19
CA ALA A 277 -3.01 31.27 13.80
C ALA A 277 -2.11 30.54 12.77
N PRO A 278 -0.91 30.09 13.17
CA PRO A 278 -0.08 29.26 12.31
C PRO A 278 -0.75 27.90 12.12
N GLN A 279 -1.25 27.62 10.91
CA GLN A 279 -1.68 26.28 10.52
C GLN A 279 -0.44 25.38 10.36
N GLN A 280 0.04 24.84 11.48
CA GLN A 280 0.92 23.67 11.48
C GLN A 280 0.08 22.44 11.12
N ALA A 281 0.62 21.61 10.25
CA ALA A 281 0.12 20.25 10.08
C ALA A 281 0.31 19.52 11.42
N ALA A 282 -0.80 19.15 12.08
CA ALA A 282 -0.77 18.63 13.45
C ALA A 282 -0.37 17.15 13.55
N PHE A 283 -0.25 16.45 12.43
CA PHE A 283 0.04 15.02 12.37
C PHE A 283 1.08 14.72 11.29
N ALA A 284 1.74 13.59 11.43
CA ALA A 284 2.65 13.04 10.42
C ALA A 284 1.95 11.91 9.66
N VAL A 285 2.37 11.71 8.41
CA VAL A 285 2.02 10.56 7.56
C VAL A 285 3.32 9.86 7.20
N ASN A 286 3.46 8.59 7.59
CA ASN A 286 4.70 7.82 7.42
C ASN A 286 5.96 8.58 7.89
N GLY A 287 5.87 9.20 9.08
CA GLY A 287 6.97 9.95 9.69
C GLY A 287 7.20 11.36 9.12
N TRP A 288 6.51 11.76 8.06
CA TRP A 288 6.66 13.09 7.45
C TRP A 288 5.51 14.04 7.82
N ALA A 289 5.84 15.29 8.13
CA ALA A 289 4.88 16.37 8.30
C ALA A 289 5.33 17.62 7.53
N PRO A 290 4.42 18.38 6.89
CA PRO A 290 4.76 19.60 6.16
C PRO A 290 5.53 20.61 7.03
N PRO A 291 6.79 20.95 6.69
CA PRO A 291 7.56 21.92 7.46
C PRO A 291 7.07 23.35 7.20
N GLN A 292 7.56 24.29 8.00
CA GLN A 292 7.36 25.72 7.73
C GLN A 292 8.20 26.17 6.52
N ALA A 293 7.74 27.19 5.79
CA ALA A 293 8.43 27.70 4.60
C ALA A 293 9.88 28.11 4.86
N ALA A 294 10.16 28.71 6.04
CA ALA A 294 11.52 29.07 6.42
C ALA A 294 12.45 27.85 6.54
N ALA A 295 11.95 26.73 7.10
CA ALA A 295 12.71 25.49 7.19
C ALA A 295 12.94 24.84 5.81
N ALA A 296 11.91 24.85 4.95
CA ALA A 296 12.04 24.37 3.57
C ALA A 296 13.05 25.21 2.76
N MET A 297 13.08 26.54 2.96
CA MET A 297 14.05 27.45 2.34
C MET A 297 15.47 27.26 2.89
N ALA A 298 15.63 27.07 4.20
CA ALA A 298 16.95 26.86 4.82
C ALA A 298 17.61 25.54 4.38
N GLY A 299 16.81 24.54 4.01
CA GLY A 299 17.29 23.23 3.56
C GLY A 299 17.76 23.18 2.10
N THR A 300 17.64 24.25 1.32
CA THR A 300 17.98 24.24 -0.11
C THR A 300 19.10 25.22 -0.47
N GLN A 301 19.95 24.81 -1.42
CA GLN A 301 20.92 25.69 -2.09
C GLN A 301 20.42 26.16 -3.46
N GLN A 302 19.27 25.65 -3.91
CA GLN A 302 18.77 25.91 -5.26
C GLN A 302 18.03 27.24 -5.37
N LEU A 303 17.29 27.61 -4.33
CA LEU A 303 16.56 28.86 -4.28
C LEU A 303 17.38 29.91 -3.55
N LYS A 304 17.45 31.08 -4.14
CA LYS A 304 18.14 32.26 -3.63
C LYS A 304 17.15 33.41 -3.54
N VAL A 305 17.46 34.37 -2.68
CA VAL A 305 16.65 35.56 -2.47
C VAL A 305 17.39 36.78 -3.03
N MET A 306 16.72 37.57 -3.85
CA MET A 306 17.17 38.91 -4.27
C MET A 306 16.12 39.95 -3.88
N GLN A 307 16.57 41.18 -3.65
CA GLN A 307 15.68 42.31 -3.40
C GLN A 307 15.55 43.14 -4.69
N ASP A 308 14.33 43.58 -4.96
CA ASP A 308 14.06 44.52 -6.04
C ASP A 308 14.36 45.98 -5.62
N GLN A 309 14.09 46.92 -6.53
CA GLN A 309 14.27 48.36 -6.28
C GLN A 309 13.36 48.95 -5.19
N ASN A 310 12.29 48.24 -4.84
CA ASN A 310 11.32 48.63 -3.80
C ASN A 310 11.62 47.92 -2.46
N GLY A 311 12.67 47.11 -2.40
CA GLY A 311 13.03 46.29 -1.23
C GLY A 311 12.24 44.99 -1.10
N CYS A 312 11.40 44.63 -2.08
CA CYS A 312 10.64 43.39 -2.03
C CYS A 312 11.55 42.19 -2.32
N LYS A 313 11.46 41.16 -1.48
CA LYS A 313 12.21 39.91 -1.66
C LYS A 313 11.56 39.02 -2.70
N VAL A 314 12.34 38.57 -3.67
CA VAL A 314 11.94 37.60 -4.69
C VAL A 314 12.81 36.36 -4.54
N ILE A 315 12.17 35.19 -4.62
CA ILE A 315 12.81 33.89 -4.52
C ILE A 315 12.83 33.25 -5.91
N SER A 316 14.02 32.95 -6.40
CA SER A 316 14.22 32.21 -7.65
C SER A 316 15.56 31.48 -7.63
N THR A 317 15.91 30.76 -8.69
CA THR A 317 17.19 30.01 -8.71
C THR A 317 18.42 30.90 -8.90
N PHE A 318 18.25 32.09 -9.49
CA PHE A 318 19.28 33.10 -9.75
C PHE A 318 20.67 32.50 -10.08
N GLN A 319 20.85 31.99 -11.30
CA GLN A 319 22.15 31.51 -11.79
C GLN A 319 22.91 32.66 -12.46
N LEU A 320 23.54 33.51 -11.64
CA LEU A 320 24.14 34.78 -12.08
C LEU A 320 25.66 34.73 -12.37
N GLY A 321 26.33 33.63 -12.02
CA GLY A 321 27.79 33.48 -12.19
C GLY A 321 28.62 34.52 -11.42
N ASP A 322 29.86 34.73 -11.86
CA ASP A 322 30.85 35.62 -11.21
C ASP A 322 30.52 37.12 -11.31
N GLY A 323 29.54 37.47 -12.14
CA GLY A 323 29.06 38.84 -12.33
C GLY A 323 27.89 39.23 -11.44
N ALA A 324 27.50 38.39 -10.47
CA ALA A 324 26.30 38.57 -9.67
C ALA A 324 26.22 39.93 -8.97
N GLN A 325 27.34 40.48 -8.48
CA GLN A 325 27.38 41.78 -7.82
C GLN A 325 27.00 42.96 -8.73
N TYR A 326 27.07 42.80 -10.05
CA TYR A 326 26.72 43.84 -11.02
C TYR A 326 25.29 43.68 -11.55
N ILE A 327 24.54 42.69 -11.07
CA ILE A 327 23.20 42.38 -11.54
C ILE A 327 22.18 42.79 -10.46
N THR A 328 21.22 43.61 -10.85
CA THR A 328 20.11 44.05 -10.01
C THR A 328 18.79 43.45 -10.48
N LEU A 329 17.91 43.18 -9.53
CA LEU A 329 16.54 42.76 -9.81
C LEU A 329 15.64 44.00 -9.87
N LYS A 330 14.80 44.07 -10.89
CA LYS A 330 13.72 45.06 -10.97
C LYS A 330 12.37 44.37 -11.09
N SER A 331 11.36 44.94 -10.45
CA SER A 331 9.96 44.53 -10.51
C SER A 331 9.07 45.60 -11.14
N ASP A 332 7.98 45.19 -11.76
CA ASP A 332 6.95 46.07 -12.33
C ASP A 332 5.56 45.51 -11.97
N GLY A 333 4.67 46.33 -11.41
CA GLY A 333 3.32 45.91 -11.00
C GLY A 333 3.22 45.07 -9.72
N LEU A 334 4.33 44.86 -9.01
CA LEU A 334 4.38 44.05 -7.78
C LEU A 334 4.36 44.90 -6.51
N ALA A 335 3.84 44.33 -5.42
CA ALA A 335 3.83 44.94 -4.09
C ALA A 335 4.53 44.04 -3.07
N CYS A 336 5.15 44.64 -2.04
CA CYS A 336 5.71 43.87 -0.93
C CYS A 336 4.59 43.45 0.02
N GLY A 337 4.48 42.15 0.30
CA GLY A 337 3.64 41.61 1.35
C GLY A 337 4.14 42.01 2.75
N PRO A 338 3.35 41.73 3.81
CA PRO A 338 3.72 42.04 5.19
C PRO A 338 4.97 41.27 5.68
N ASP A 339 5.29 40.16 5.02
CA ASP A 339 6.51 39.35 5.23
C ASP A 339 7.73 39.89 4.46
N GLY A 340 7.56 40.99 3.71
CA GLY A 340 8.59 41.63 2.89
C GLY A 340 8.87 40.92 1.57
N TYR A 341 8.11 39.87 1.23
CA TYR A 341 8.23 39.19 -0.05
C TYR A 341 7.35 39.84 -1.10
N ALA A 342 7.78 39.81 -2.36
CA ALA A 342 6.98 40.35 -3.46
C ALA A 342 5.72 39.49 -3.67
N THR A 343 4.59 40.14 -3.96
CA THR A 343 3.27 39.55 -4.13
C THR A 343 2.49 40.24 -5.24
N GLY A 344 1.47 39.56 -5.76
CA GLY A 344 0.59 40.07 -6.81
C GLY A 344 1.04 39.70 -8.22
N LYS A 345 0.40 40.32 -9.22
CA LYS A 345 0.67 40.08 -10.63
C LYS A 345 1.60 41.16 -11.17
N GLY A 346 2.68 40.79 -11.84
CA GLY A 346 3.62 41.75 -12.40
C GLY A 346 4.72 41.09 -13.23
N ARG A 347 5.82 41.82 -13.46
CA ARG A 347 6.96 41.34 -14.25
C ARG A 347 8.26 41.53 -13.47
N LEU A 348 9.21 40.63 -13.71
CA LEU A 348 10.54 40.66 -13.14
C LEU A 348 11.58 40.80 -14.25
N ARG A 349 12.65 41.55 -14.00
CA ARG A 349 13.78 41.68 -14.93
C ARG A 349 15.09 41.80 -14.17
N LEU A 350 16.12 41.14 -14.71
CA LEU A 350 17.49 41.25 -14.23
C LEU A 350 18.24 42.22 -15.15
N GLU A 351 18.88 43.21 -14.56
CA GLU A 351 19.65 44.24 -15.25
C GLU A 351 21.07 44.28 -14.73
N ARG A 352 22.03 44.27 -15.64
CA ARG A 352 23.42 44.55 -15.30
C ARG A 352 23.63 46.06 -15.15
N SER A 353 24.66 46.46 -14.42
CA SER A 353 25.00 47.86 -14.11
C SER A 353 25.15 48.78 -15.33
N ASP A 354 25.42 48.24 -16.51
CA ASP A 354 25.45 48.97 -17.80
C ASP A 354 24.07 49.15 -18.45
N GLY A 355 22.99 48.76 -17.76
CA GLY A 355 21.61 48.82 -18.26
C GLY A 355 21.23 47.63 -19.16
N ALA A 356 22.15 46.70 -19.41
CA ALA A 356 21.87 45.53 -20.23
C ALA A 356 20.88 44.60 -19.50
N ARG A 357 19.77 44.25 -20.17
CA ARG A 357 18.78 43.30 -19.65
C ARG A 357 19.30 41.87 -19.83
N ILE A 358 19.59 41.21 -18.71
CA ILE A 358 20.11 39.84 -18.68
C ILE A 358 18.98 38.82 -18.75
N ALA A 359 17.87 39.10 -18.06
CA ALA A 359 16.69 38.24 -18.06
C ALA A 359 15.42 39.05 -17.83
N HIS A 360 14.29 38.49 -18.23
CA HIS A 360 12.98 38.98 -17.83
C HIS A 360 11.98 37.84 -17.80
N THR A 361 10.86 38.07 -17.13
CA THR A 361 9.65 37.24 -17.22
C THR A 361 8.59 37.97 -18.03
N ASP A 362 7.66 37.20 -18.58
CA ASP A 362 6.33 37.69 -18.89
C ASP A 362 5.56 37.99 -17.58
N ASP A 363 4.24 38.20 -17.70
CA ASP A 363 3.36 38.31 -16.54
C ASP A 363 3.49 37.07 -15.63
N VAL A 364 3.86 37.32 -14.38
CA VAL A 364 3.97 36.31 -13.34
C VAL A 364 3.12 36.70 -12.13
N TRP A 365 2.69 35.68 -11.39
CA TRP A 365 1.97 35.82 -10.13
C TRP A 365 2.88 35.39 -8.99
N LEU A 366 3.18 36.31 -8.08
CA LEU A 366 4.09 36.03 -6.97
C LEU A 366 3.31 35.59 -5.72
N VAL A 367 3.73 34.45 -5.18
CA VAL A 367 3.26 33.90 -3.91
C VAL A 367 4.47 33.76 -2.99
N SER A 368 4.49 34.56 -1.91
CA SER A 368 5.64 34.65 -0.97
C SER A 368 6.98 34.82 -1.70
N GLY A 369 7.01 35.70 -2.71
CA GLY A 369 8.20 36.02 -3.49
C GLY A 369 8.55 35.02 -4.60
N ILE A 370 7.85 33.89 -4.71
CA ILE A 370 8.11 32.89 -5.76
C ILE A 370 7.23 33.20 -7.00
N PRO A 371 7.81 33.41 -8.19
CA PRO A 371 7.05 33.74 -9.40
C PRO A 371 6.43 32.50 -10.06
N PHE A 372 5.12 32.54 -10.28
CA PHE A 372 4.37 31.55 -11.04
C PHE A 372 3.97 32.07 -12.41
N ALA A 373 3.99 31.20 -13.43
CA ALA A 373 3.54 31.49 -14.79
C ALA A 373 2.00 31.48 -14.95
N ALA A 374 1.26 31.16 -13.88
CA ALA A 374 -0.20 31.16 -13.84
C ALA A 374 -0.68 31.65 -12.46
N PRO A 375 -1.93 32.13 -12.33
CA PRO A 375 -2.48 32.57 -11.06
C PRO A 375 -2.42 31.50 -9.97
N VAL A 376 -1.80 31.84 -8.84
CA VAL A 376 -1.80 31.05 -7.60
C VAL A 376 -1.99 32.02 -6.44
N ASN A 377 -2.93 31.73 -5.53
CA ASN A 377 -3.34 32.67 -4.47
C ASN A 377 -2.57 32.47 -3.16
N ALA A 378 -2.53 31.25 -2.64
CA ALA A 378 -1.81 30.93 -1.42
C ALA A 378 -1.25 29.51 -1.49
N ALA A 379 0.06 29.39 -1.30
CA ALA A 379 0.75 28.11 -1.26
C ALA A 379 2.00 28.29 -0.39
N ARG A 380 2.10 27.55 0.74
CA ARG A 380 3.25 27.65 1.64
C ARG A 380 4.31 26.66 1.20
N LEU A 381 5.53 27.13 0.88
CA LEU A 381 6.60 26.22 0.49
C LEU A 381 6.84 25.16 1.58
N ALA A 382 6.83 23.89 1.19
CA ALA A 382 6.99 22.74 2.07
C ALA A 382 8.20 21.89 1.71
N HIS A 383 8.60 21.85 0.43
CA HIS A 383 9.79 21.12 0.01
C HIS A 383 10.36 21.66 -1.31
N VAL A 384 11.67 21.52 -1.47
CA VAL A 384 12.42 21.85 -2.68
C VAL A 384 13.17 20.61 -3.12
N GLY A 385 12.74 20.00 -4.22
CA GLY A 385 13.38 18.81 -4.76
C GLY A 385 14.69 19.13 -5.47
N GLU A 386 15.55 18.13 -5.62
CA GLU A 386 16.87 18.27 -6.27
C GLU A 386 16.79 18.65 -7.75
N ASN A 387 15.66 18.40 -8.42
CA ASN A 387 15.43 18.81 -9.79
C ASN A 387 14.84 20.24 -9.91
N GLY A 388 14.65 20.94 -8.80
CA GLY A 388 14.03 22.27 -8.75
C GLY A 388 12.50 22.27 -8.82
N THR A 389 11.87 21.11 -8.68
CA THR A 389 10.44 20.99 -8.42
C THR A 389 10.16 21.48 -7.00
N LEU A 390 9.08 22.23 -6.84
CA LEU A 390 8.66 22.79 -5.56
C LEU A 390 7.34 22.14 -5.13
N TRP A 391 7.22 21.86 -3.84
CA TRP A 391 5.96 21.45 -3.23
C TRP A 391 5.50 22.50 -2.26
N PHE A 392 4.24 22.89 -2.41
CA PHE A 392 3.60 23.86 -1.54
C PHE A 392 2.47 23.21 -0.78
N HIS A 393 2.51 23.30 0.53
CA HIS A 393 1.41 22.89 1.39
C HIS A 393 0.20 23.80 1.19
N MET A 394 -0.94 23.17 0.88
CA MET A 394 -2.23 23.84 0.70
C MET A 394 -3.08 23.66 1.95
N ASP A 395 -3.24 22.43 2.42
CA ASP A 395 -4.08 22.14 3.58
C ASP A 395 -3.75 20.77 4.20
N SER A 396 -4.27 20.53 5.40
CA SER A 396 -4.21 19.22 6.08
C SER A 396 -5.59 18.86 6.62
N ASP A 397 -6.04 17.64 6.35
CA ASP A 397 -7.28 17.10 6.92
C ASP A 397 -6.94 16.04 7.98
N PRO A 398 -7.18 16.31 9.28
CA PRO A 398 -6.91 15.35 10.34
C PRO A 398 -7.86 14.15 10.33
N VAL A 399 -9.05 14.26 9.74
CA VAL A 399 -10.03 13.16 9.69
C VAL A 399 -9.57 12.08 8.73
N SER A 400 -9.18 12.47 7.52
CA SER A 400 -8.60 11.53 6.54
C SER A 400 -7.10 11.33 6.71
N ARG A 401 -6.48 11.99 7.70
CA ARG A 401 -5.01 12.06 7.88
C ARG A 401 -4.28 12.31 6.56
N SER A 402 -4.71 13.36 5.84
CA SER A 402 -4.19 13.71 4.52
C SER A 402 -3.55 15.09 4.50
N HIS A 403 -2.38 15.22 3.89
CA HIS A 403 -1.77 16.49 3.53
C HIS A 403 -1.90 16.75 2.04
N TYR A 404 -2.38 17.94 1.67
CA TYR A 404 -2.57 18.34 0.28
C TYR A 404 -1.46 19.29 -0.15
N LEU A 405 -0.78 18.95 -1.23
CA LEU A 405 0.39 19.66 -1.74
C LEU A 405 0.19 20.03 -3.20
N LEU A 406 0.52 21.27 -3.55
CA LEU A 406 0.63 21.74 -4.93
C LEU A 406 2.06 21.48 -5.40
N ARG A 407 2.22 20.67 -6.45
CA ARG A 407 3.52 20.44 -7.10
C ARG A 407 3.70 21.40 -8.25
N ALA A 408 4.80 22.15 -8.23
CA ALA A 408 5.16 23.12 -9.24
C ALA A 408 6.52 22.83 -9.87
N GLU A 409 6.58 22.87 -11.19
CA GLU A 409 7.76 22.58 -12.00
C GLU A 409 8.19 23.84 -12.72
N ARG A 410 9.47 23.91 -13.12
CA ARG A 410 10.01 25.08 -13.81
C ARG A 410 9.29 25.28 -15.15
N ALA A 411 8.79 26.48 -15.38
CA ALA A 411 8.09 26.88 -16.60
C ALA A 411 9.03 27.56 -17.62
N SER A 412 10.10 28.20 -17.14
CA SER A 412 11.09 28.89 -17.97
C SER A 412 12.36 28.05 -18.11
N TYR A 413 13.02 28.10 -19.26
CA TYR A 413 14.35 27.50 -19.44
C TYR A 413 15.48 28.55 -19.34
N ASN A 414 15.17 29.80 -19.00
CA ASN A 414 16.22 30.82 -18.82
C ASN A 414 16.98 30.57 -17.50
N ASN A 415 18.27 30.30 -17.60
CA ASN A 415 19.12 29.97 -16.45
C ASN A 415 19.19 31.10 -15.41
N ALA A 416 19.05 32.37 -15.81
CA ALA A 416 19.25 33.51 -14.91
C ALA A 416 18.04 33.82 -14.00
N LEU A 417 16.80 33.61 -14.48
CA LEU A 417 15.57 33.91 -13.75
C LEU A 417 14.47 32.90 -14.09
N GLN A 418 14.01 32.18 -13.07
CA GLN A 418 13.07 31.07 -13.19
C GLN A 418 11.68 31.43 -12.68
N SER A 419 10.65 30.87 -13.33
CA SER A 419 9.26 30.88 -12.90
C SER A 419 8.71 29.45 -12.88
N TRP A 420 7.67 29.22 -12.08
CA TRP A 420 7.08 27.90 -11.88
C TRP A 420 5.67 27.81 -12.43
N ARG A 421 5.31 26.64 -12.95
CA ARG A 421 3.92 26.28 -13.25
C ARG A 421 3.52 25.15 -12.34
N TYR A 422 2.33 25.23 -11.76
CA TYR A 422 1.78 24.04 -11.11
C TYR A 422 1.46 23.00 -12.19
N ASN A 423 1.63 21.73 -11.85
CA ASN A 423 1.38 20.62 -12.77
C ASN A 423 0.40 19.61 -12.13
N ARG A 424 0.56 19.35 -10.84
CA ARG A 424 -0.11 18.23 -10.15
C ARG A 424 -0.40 18.57 -8.69
N ILE A 425 -1.38 17.87 -8.13
CA ILE A 425 -1.67 17.84 -6.70
C ILE A 425 -1.17 16.51 -6.15
N ASP A 426 -0.34 16.59 -5.12
CA ASP A 426 0.15 15.45 -4.37
C ASP A 426 -0.58 15.39 -3.03
N VAL A 427 -1.20 14.24 -2.74
CA VAL A 427 -1.92 14.01 -1.50
C VAL A 427 -1.23 12.88 -0.75
N VAL A 428 -0.63 13.20 0.38
CA VAL A 428 0.06 12.24 1.25
C VAL A 428 -0.89 11.84 2.36
N THR A 429 -1.27 10.57 2.45
CA THR A 429 -2.34 10.10 3.34
C THR A 429 -2.07 8.73 3.95
N GLU A 430 -2.47 8.54 5.21
CA GLU A 430 -2.49 7.21 5.84
C GLU A 430 -3.73 6.38 5.47
N SER A 431 -4.74 7.00 4.84
CA SER A 431 -6.02 6.38 4.51
C SER A 431 -5.96 5.50 3.25
N ALA A 432 -5.01 4.57 3.19
CA ALA A 432 -4.81 3.70 2.02
C ALA A 432 -6.06 2.86 1.68
N ASP A 433 -6.79 2.38 2.68
CA ASP A 433 -7.97 1.53 2.46
C ASP A 433 -9.13 2.26 1.77
N ALA A 434 -9.19 3.60 1.85
CA ALA A 434 -10.19 4.39 1.11
C ALA A 434 -10.07 4.19 -0.41
N PHE A 435 -8.89 3.81 -0.92
CA PHE A 435 -8.66 3.59 -2.35
C PHE A 435 -9.06 2.19 -2.83
N ARG A 436 -9.74 1.40 -1.99
CA ARG A 436 -10.32 0.10 -2.36
C ARG A 436 -11.77 0.22 -2.82
N ASN A 437 -12.47 1.31 -2.48
CA ASN A 437 -13.89 1.50 -2.78
C ASN A 437 -14.11 2.76 -3.64
N ALA A 438 -14.94 2.64 -4.68
CA ALA A 438 -15.22 3.74 -5.59
C ALA A 438 -15.88 4.97 -4.92
N ALA A 439 -16.71 4.78 -3.90
CA ALA A 439 -17.36 5.89 -3.18
C ALA A 439 -16.34 6.69 -2.37
N ASP A 440 -15.47 6.00 -1.63
CA ASP A 440 -14.44 6.64 -0.80
C ASP A 440 -13.37 7.33 -1.68
N ILE A 441 -13.02 6.74 -2.82
CA ILE A 441 -12.16 7.38 -3.82
C ILE A 441 -12.76 8.72 -4.29
N ARG A 442 -14.07 8.78 -4.58
CA ARG A 442 -14.72 10.03 -4.99
C ARG A 442 -14.63 11.08 -3.89
N VAL A 443 -14.90 10.70 -2.65
CA VAL A 443 -14.78 11.61 -1.49
C VAL A 443 -13.37 12.18 -1.38
N ALA A 444 -12.33 11.35 -1.51
CA ALA A 444 -10.93 11.78 -1.45
C ALA A 444 -10.54 12.70 -2.63
N VAL A 445 -10.97 12.37 -3.85
CA VAL A 445 -10.74 13.18 -5.05
C VAL A 445 -11.43 14.54 -4.95
N ASP A 446 -12.70 14.55 -4.55
CA ASP A 446 -13.48 15.78 -4.38
C ASP A 446 -12.92 16.66 -3.26
N ALA A 447 -12.38 16.06 -2.20
CA ALA A 447 -11.68 16.80 -1.15
C ALA A 447 -10.43 17.50 -1.68
N ALA A 448 -9.59 16.80 -2.46
CA ALA A 448 -8.41 17.39 -3.07
C ALA A 448 -8.75 18.54 -4.04
N LEU A 449 -9.80 18.38 -4.84
CA LEU A 449 -10.30 19.42 -5.76
C LEU A 449 -10.84 20.63 -5.01
N ARG A 450 -11.62 20.42 -3.94
CA ARG A 450 -12.11 21.51 -3.08
C ARG A 450 -10.97 22.29 -2.42
N VAL A 451 -9.92 21.60 -1.97
CA VAL A 451 -8.72 22.25 -1.40
C VAL A 451 -8.00 23.09 -2.47
N LEU A 452 -7.82 22.55 -3.68
CA LEU A 452 -7.20 23.30 -4.78
C LEU A 452 -7.93 24.61 -5.06
N GLU A 453 -9.25 24.56 -5.20
CA GLU A 453 -10.08 25.72 -5.53
C GLU A 453 -10.06 26.77 -4.41
N ARG A 454 -10.22 26.32 -3.17
CA ARG A 454 -10.34 27.20 -2.01
C ARG A 454 -9.02 27.91 -1.70
N THR A 455 -7.90 27.21 -1.82
CA THR A 455 -6.64 27.68 -1.25
C THR A 455 -5.70 28.25 -2.30
N SER A 456 -5.54 27.58 -3.43
CA SER A 456 -4.39 27.84 -4.30
C SER A 456 -4.75 28.30 -5.70
N VAL A 457 -5.69 27.64 -6.39
CA VAL A 457 -5.96 27.89 -7.82
C VAL A 457 -7.47 27.85 -8.10
N PRO A 458 -8.24 28.92 -7.79
CA PRO A 458 -9.70 28.93 -7.93
C PRO A 458 -10.16 28.74 -9.39
N ASP A 459 -9.39 29.25 -10.35
CA ASP A 459 -9.71 29.18 -11.78
C ASP A 459 -9.12 27.94 -12.48
N ALA A 460 -8.64 26.94 -11.73
CA ALA A 460 -8.05 25.72 -12.31
C ALA A 460 -9.07 24.99 -13.19
N ALA A 461 -8.71 24.69 -14.45
CA ALA A 461 -9.55 23.94 -15.39
C ALA A 461 -9.23 22.45 -15.44
N ASN A 462 -8.00 22.09 -15.05
CA ASN A 462 -7.47 20.74 -15.09
C ASN A 462 -6.67 20.49 -13.82
N ALA A 463 -6.74 19.26 -13.30
CA ALA A 463 -5.98 18.82 -12.14
C ALA A 463 -5.57 17.36 -12.33
N GLN A 464 -4.28 17.09 -12.28
CA GLN A 464 -3.77 15.75 -12.04
C GLN A 464 -3.60 15.57 -10.54
N ILE A 465 -4.17 14.51 -9.98
CA ILE A 465 -4.13 14.23 -8.53
C ILE A 465 -3.45 12.88 -8.33
N VAL A 466 -2.47 12.83 -7.44
CA VAL A 466 -1.76 11.61 -7.06
C VAL A 466 -1.81 11.47 -5.56
N PHE A 467 -2.25 10.30 -5.10
CA PHE A 467 -2.31 9.92 -3.70
C PHE A 467 -1.16 8.96 -3.39
N SER A 468 -0.47 9.18 -2.28
CA SER A 468 0.62 8.34 -1.78
C SER A 468 0.54 8.14 -0.28
N ASP A 469 1.12 7.05 0.23
CA ASP A 469 1.28 6.81 1.68
C ASP A 469 2.62 7.35 2.22
N SER A 470 3.52 7.76 1.34
CA SER A 470 4.84 8.31 1.66
C SER A 470 5.07 9.59 0.85
N PHE A 471 5.56 10.65 1.50
CA PHE A 471 5.95 11.88 0.79
C PHE A 471 7.25 11.67 0.01
N GLU A 472 8.28 11.13 0.67
CA GLU A 472 9.60 10.96 0.09
C GLU A 472 9.62 9.88 -1.00
N GLU A 473 9.14 8.68 -0.68
CA GLU A 473 9.19 7.56 -1.63
C GLU A 473 8.07 7.65 -2.68
N GLY A 474 6.89 8.15 -2.27
CA GLY A 474 5.71 8.24 -3.13
C GLY A 474 5.60 9.55 -3.91
N ALA A 475 5.33 10.67 -3.23
CA ALA A 475 5.03 11.94 -3.88
C ALA A 475 6.24 12.51 -4.65
N ILE A 476 7.43 12.46 -4.05
CA ILE A 476 8.71 12.87 -4.67
C ILE A 476 9.27 11.73 -5.52
N GLY A 477 9.54 10.59 -4.91
CA GLY A 477 10.25 9.47 -5.52
C GLY A 477 9.47 8.73 -6.62
N GLY A 478 8.14 8.85 -6.63
CA GLY A 478 7.29 8.19 -7.63
C GLY A 478 7.32 6.66 -7.54
N GLN A 479 7.77 6.09 -6.41
CA GLN A 479 7.87 4.65 -6.24
C GLN A 479 6.46 4.05 -6.20
N THR A 480 6.19 3.11 -7.11
CA THR A 480 4.87 2.51 -7.28
C THR A 480 4.35 1.83 -6.01
N GLU A 481 5.25 1.36 -5.14
CA GLU A 481 4.89 0.71 -3.86
C GLU A 481 4.27 1.68 -2.85
N HIS A 482 4.54 2.97 -2.99
CA HIS A 482 4.05 4.05 -2.11
C HIS A 482 2.97 4.91 -2.76
N LEU A 483 2.66 4.67 -4.04
CA LEU A 483 1.53 5.28 -4.71
C LEU A 483 0.26 4.49 -4.38
N LEU A 484 -0.83 5.20 -4.14
CA LEU A 484 -2.14 4.62 -3.84
C LEU A 484 -3.06 4.72 -5.05
N TYR A 485 -3.18 5.92 -5.60
CA TYR A 485 -4.13 6.22 -6.67
C TYR A 485 -3.71 7.46 -7.46
N ALA A 486 -4.00 7.49 -8.76
CA ALA A 486 -3.81 8.69 -9.59
C ALA A 486 -4.97 8.89 -10.57
N ILE A 487 -5.41 10.13 -10.71
CA ILE A 487 -6.54 10.48 -11.58
C ILE A 487 -6.36 11.87 -12.19
N ASN A 488 -6.98 12.08 -13.35
CA ASN A 488 -7.12 13.39 -13.96
C ASN A 488 -8.56 13.86 -13.81
N ALA A 489 -8.73 15.10 -13.39
CA ALA A 489 -10.00 15.80 -13.35
C ALA A 489 -9.93 17.04 -14.25
N ASN A 490 -11.04 17.37 -14.89
CA ASN A 490 -11.17 18.57 -15.70
C ASN A 490 -12.55 19.21 -15.54
N ARG A 491 -12.66 20.47 -15.95
CA ARG A 491 -13.92 21.19 -16.10
C ARG A 491 -13.82 22.19 -17.23
N ALA A 492 -14.97 22.55 -17.78
CA ALA A 492 -15.02 23.52 -18.86
C ALA A 492 -14.76 24.93 -18.31
N THR A 493 -14.02 25.73 -19.07
CA THR A 493 -13.85 27.16 -18.83
C THR A 493 -14.63 27.97 -19.86
N ASP A 494 -14.99 29.19 -19.47
CA ASP A 494 -15.43 30.22 -20.38
C ASP A 494 -14.22 30.79 -21.12
N TRP A 495 -14.24 30.73 -22.44
CA TRP A 495 -13.10 31.13 -23.26
C TRP A 495 -12.82 32.64 -23.22
N ARG A 496 -13.80 33.48 -22.87
CA ARG A 496 -13.64 34.95 -22.81
C ARG A 496 -13.03 35.38 -21.49
N THR A 497 -13.47 34.77 -20.40
CA THR A 497 -13.07 35.16 -19.04
C THR A 497 -11.97 34.27 -18.46
N GLY A 498 -11.73 33.09 -19.04
CA GLY A 498 -10.83 32.07 -18.51
C GLY A 498 -11.38 31.35 -17.27
N LYS A 499 -12.56 31.72 -16.78
CA LYS A 499 -13.13 31.22 -15.52
C LYS A 499 -13.83 29.88 -15.70
N PRO A 500 -13.86 29.03 -14.67
CA PRO A 500 -14.66 27.80 -14.67
C PRO A 500 -16.14 28.07 -14.92
N LYS A 501 -16.78 27.26 -15.78
CA LYS A 501 -18.22 27.34 -16.06
C LYS A 501 -18.99 26.05 -15.79
N SER A 502 -18.31 25.00 -15.35
CA SER A 502 -18.92 23.71 -14.99
C SER A 502 -18.27 23.13 -13.74
N GLU A 503 -18.93 22.15 -13.15
CA GLU A 503 -18.35 21.32 -12.10
C GLU A 503 -17.19 20.45 -12.64
N TRP A 504 -16.37 19.95 -11.71
CA TRP A 504 -15.32 18.98 -12.02
C TRP A 504 -15.90 17.67 -12.53
N ARG A 505 -15.18 17.07 -13.47
CA ARG A 505 -15.47 15.77 -14.05
C ARG A 505 -14.20 14.94 -14.06
N TYR A 506 -14.35 13.68 -13.67
CA TYR A 506 -13.29 12.68 -13.72
C TYR A 506 -13.93 11.31 -13.96
N ASN A 507 -13.16 10.37 -14.50
CA ASN A 507 -13.62 9.00 -14.72
C ASN A 507 -12.69 8.03 -14.00
N LEU A 508 -13.25 7.31 -13.03
CA LEU A 508 -12.51 6.30 -12.26
C LEU A 508 -11.98 5.15 -13.13
N GLN A 509 -12.59 4.88 -14.29
CA GLN A 509 -12.13 3.83 -15.22
C GLN A 509 -10.80 4.18 -15.91
N TYR A 510 -10.48 5.47 -16.04
CA TYR A 510 -9.22 5.94 -16.62
C TYR A 510 -8.18 6.33 -15.56
N ALA A 511 -8.47 6.05 -14.30
CA ALA A 511 -7.55 6.27 -13.21
C ALA A 511 -6.54 5.11 -13.07
N GLN A 512 -5.44 5.38 -12.39
CA GLN A 512 -4.47 4.36 -12.03
C GLN A 512 -4.63 4.02 -10.55
N ASN A 513 -5.10 2.81 -10.25
CA ASN A 513 -5.10 2.30 -8.89
C ASN A 513 -3.84 1.46 -8.66
N TYR A 514 -2.91 2.01 -7.89
CA TYR A 514 -1.62 1.37 -7.61
C TYR A 514 -1.73 0.38 -6.45
N LEU A 515 -2.68 0.59 -5.54
CA LEU A 515 -2.91 -0.28 -4.41
C LEU A 515 -3.35 -1.69 -4.85
N PHE A 516 -4.25 -1.82 -5.82
CA PHE A 516 -4.59 -3.13 -6.40
C PHE A 516 -3.41 -3.79 -7.13
N LYS A 517 -2.58 -2.99 -7.83
CA LYS A 517 -1.38 -3.52 -8.49
C LYS A 517 -0.36 -4.04 -7.47
N ARG A 518 -0.19 -3.34 -6.34
CA ARG A 518 0.69 -3.75 -5.23
C ARG A 518 0.20 -5.07 -4.63
N ASP A 519 -1.10 -5.17 -4.34
CA ASP A 519 -1.71 -6.39 -3.79
C ASP A 519 -1.59 -7.57 -4.76
N GLU A 520 -1.75 -7.35 -6.07
CA GLU A 520 -1.55 -8.37 -7.09
C GLU A 520 -0.10 -8.86 -7.14
N ILE A 521 0.87 -7.94 -7.09
CA ILE A 521 2.30 -8.27 -7.06
C ILE A 521 2.65 -9.07 -5.81
N LEU A 522 2.14 -8.68 -4.64
CA LEU A 522 2.37 -9.39 -3.38
C LEU A 522 1.72 -10.79 -3.41
N ALA A 523 0.49 -10.90 -3.92
CA ALA A 523 -0.18 -12.18 -4.09
C ALA A 523 0.58 -13.09 -5.06
N ARG A 524 1.11 -12.56 -6.16
CA ARG A 524 1.96 -13.30 -7.11
C ARG A 524 3.25 -13.78 -6.45
N LYS A 525 3.98 -12.89 -5.76
CA LYS A 525 5.22 -13.25 -5.03
C LYS A 525 4.95 -14.37 -4.00
N LYS A 526 3.84 -14.28 -3.27
CA LYS A 526 3.43 -15.31 -2.30
C LYS A 526 3.14 -16.65 -2.98
N ARG A 527 2.38 -16.66 -4.09
CA ARG A 527 2.13 -17.88 -4.89
C ARG A 527 3.41 -18.48 -5.45
N GLU A 528 4.31 -17.66 -5.98
CA GLU A 528 5.62 -18.13 -6.48
C GLU A 528 6.47 -18.75 -5.36
N ALA A 529 6.53 -18.13 -4.19
CA ALA A 529 7.23 -18.69 -3.03
C ALA A 529 6.61 -20.02 -2.58
N GLN A 530 5.28 -20.11 -2.55
CA GLN A 530 4.56 -21.32 -2.21
C GLN A 530 4.79 -22.44 -3.25
N MET A 531 4.79 -22.12 -4.54
CA MET A 531 5.12 -23.07 -5.61
C MET A 531 6.56 -23.54 -5.55
N ARG A 532 7.52 -22.66 -5.21
CA ARG A 532 8.92 -23.06 -4.99
C ARG A 532 9.05 -24.04 -3.84
N LEU A 533 8.37 -23.78 -2.73
CA LEU A 533 8.34 -24.69 -1.58
C LEU A 533 7.69 -26.03 -1.96
N ALA A 534 6.54 -26.01 -2.65
CA ALA A 534 5.86 -27.22 -3.12
C ALA A 534 6.73 -28.04 -4.07
N ASN A 535 7.47 -27.42 -4.99
CA ASN A 535 8.39 -28.13 -5.88
C ASN A 535 9.52 -28.81 -5.09
N LYS A 536 10.09 -28.13 -4.09
CA LYS A 536 11.07 -28.73 -3.18
C LYS A 536 10.49 -29.94 -2.45
N GLU A 537 9.26 -29.82 -1.93
CA GLU A 537 8.60 -30.95 -1.26
C GLU A 537 8.24 -32.10 -2.20
N ARG A 538 7.93 -31.83 -3.49
CA ARG A 538 7.76 -32.90 -4.50
C ARG A 538 9.05 -33.67 -4.71
N ASP A 539 10.19 -32.99 -4.73
CA ASP A 539 11.48 -33.64 -4.89
C ASP A 539 11.86 -34.44 -3.63
N ASN A 540 11.60 -33.91 -2.43
CA ASN A 540 11.76 -34.65 -1.17
C ASN A 540 10.89 -35.92 -1.15
N LEU A 541 9.61 -35.79 -1.54
CA LEU A 541 8.67 -36.90 -1.58
C LEU A 541 9.09 -37.97 -2.60
N ARG A 542 9.58 -37.56 -3.77
CA ARG A 542 10.15 -38.49 -4.77
C ARG A 542 11.37 -39.23 -4.24
N GLN A 543 12.28 -38.54 -3.55
CA GLN A 543 13.44 -39.19 -2.91
C GLN A 543 12.99 -40.23 -1.88
N TYR A 544 12.03 -39.89 -1.03
CA TYR A 544 11.44 -40.84 -0.08
C TYR A 544 10.80 -42.04 -0.78
N GLN A 545 9.99 -41.82 -1.83
CA GLN A 545 9.37 -42.90 -2.60
C GLN A 545 10.43 -43.83 -3.22
N ASN A 546 11.52 -43.29 -3.73
CA ASN A 546 12.64 -44.10 -4.25
C ASN A 546 13.26 -44.98 -3.16
N LEU A 547 13.36 -44.49 -1.92
CA LEU A 547 13.85 -45.29 -0.79
C LEU A 547 12.85 -46.37 -0.39
N VAL A 548 11.55 -46.08 -0.40
CA VAL A 548 10.51 -47.06 -0.14
C VAL A 548 10.59 -48.19 -1.17
N GLU A 549 10.72 -47.88 -2.45
CA GLU A 549 10.90 -48.89 -3.51
C GLU A 549 12.24 -49.62 -3.38
N GLN A 550 13.31 -48.96 -2.99
CA GLN A 550 14.59 -49.61 -2.74
C GLN A 550 14.48 -50.62 -1.59
N ALA A 551 13.89 -50.24 -0.46
CA ALA A 551 13.75 -51.10 0.72
C ALA A 551 12.92 -52.35 0.44
N LYS A 552 11.98 -52.31 -0.52
CA LYS A 552 11.25 -53.51 -0.98
C LYS A 552 12.15 -54.52 -1.70
N ASN A 553 13.14 -54.03 -2.45
CA ASN A 553 14.01 -54.86 -3.28
C ASN A 553 15.32 -55.25 -2.56
N ASP A 554 15.83 -54.37 -1.69
CA ASP A 554 17.06 -54.54 -0.92
C ASP A 554 16.88 -53.92 0.48
N PRO A 555 16.38 -54.71 1.46
CA PRO A 555 16.07 -54.23 2.81
C PRO A 555 17.27 -53.68 3.60
N GLN A 556 18.51 -53.94 3.17
CA GLN A 556 19.75 -53.45 3.82
C GLN A 556 20.46 -52.37 2.98
N GLY A 557 19.92 -52.06 1.80
CA GLY A 557 20.59 -51.22 0.81
C GLY A 557 20.63 -49.73 1.14
N ILE A 558 19.76 -49.25 2.05
CA ILE A 558 19.70 -47.83 2.41
C ILE A 558 20.90 -47.49 3.30
N LEU A 559 21.12 -48.25 4.38
CA LEU A 559 22.29 -48.09 5.25
C LEU A 559 23.59 -48.31 4.47
N GLY A 560 23.63 -49.29 3.56
CA GLY A 560 24.81 -49.55 2.72
C GLY A 560 25.23 -48.36 1.85
N ARG A 561 24.30 -47.49 1.43
CA ARG A 561 24.62 -46.25 0.69
C ARG A 561 25.08 -45.12 1.58
N MET A 562 24.68 -45.16 2.85
CA MET A 562 25.04 -44.18 3.88
C MET A 562 26.42 -44.46 4.46
N VAL A 563 26.82 -45.74 4.49
CA VAL A 563 28.13 -46.16 4.98
C VAL A 563 29.19 -46.00 3.90
N ARG A 564 30.34 -45.44 4.28
CA ARG A 564 31.55 -45.39 3.47
C ARG A 564 32.70 -45.87 4.33
N ASP A 565 33.31 -46.97 3.92
CA ASP A 565 34.41 -47.60 4.63
C ASP A 565 35.66 -47.73 3.74
N VAL A 566 36.80 -47.98 4.37
CA VAL A 566 38.09 -48.20 3.73
C VAL A 566 38.06 -49.56 3.02
N ARG A 567 37.87 -49.55 1.70
CA ARG A 567 37.84 -50.79 0.91
C ARG A 567 39.18 -51.52 0.99
N TYR A 568 39.17 -52.72 1.56
CA TYR A 568 40.28 -53.66 1.46
C TYR A 568 40.18 -54.44 0.16
N GLN A 569 41.14 -54.22 -0.74
CA GLN A 569 41.19 -54.90 -2.02
C GLN A 569 42.50 -55.69 -2.10
N PRO A 570 42.46 -57.05 -2.02
CA PRO A 570 43.62 -57.89 -1.75
C PRO A 570 44.79 -57.73 -2.74
N LEU A 571 44.50 -57.35 -3.99
CA LEU A 571 45.48 -57.28 -5.08
C LEU A 571 46.07 -55.88 -5.30
N THR A 572 45.39 -54.82 -4.85
CA THR A 572 45.82 -53.43 -5.09
C THR A 572 46.20 -52.69 -3.81
N GLY A 573 45.87 -53.23 -2.63
CA GLY A 573 46.34 -52.73 -1.32
C GLY A 573 45.98 -51.28 -0.99
N ALA A 574 45.13 -50.62 -1.79
CA ALA A 574 45.15 -49.16 -1.90
C ALA A 574 44.64 -48.43 -0.64
N GLY A 575 43.60 -48.96 0.02
CA GLY A 575 43.01 -48.33 1.21
C GLY A 575 43.84 -48.54 2.47
N TYR A 576 43.92 -49.79 2.93
CA TYR A 576 44.65 -50.15 4.15
C TYR A 576 46.17 -49.93 4.03
N GLY A 577 46.76 -50.23 2.87
CA GLY A 577 48.19 -49.95 2.63
C GLY A 577 48.51 -48.46 2.70
N GLY A 578 47.56 -47.60 2.30
CA GLY A 578 47.66 -46.16 2.49
C GLY A 578 47.68 -45.77 3.98
N LEU A 579 46.81 -46.38 4.79
CA LEU A 579 46.78 -46.16 6.24
C LEU A 579 48.08 -46.63 6.92
N MET A 580 48.60 -47.79 6.54
CA MET A 580 49.89 -48.31 7.03
C MET A 580 51.07 -47.40 6.67
N ALA A 581 50.98 -46.67 5.55
CA ALA A 581 51.94 -45.64 5.16
C ALA A 581 51.72 -44.29 5.87
N GLY A 582 50.84 -44.22 6.87
CA GLY A 582 50.55 -43.02 7.66
C GLY A 582 49.56 -42.04 7.01
N ARG A 583 48.87 -42.44 5.93
CA ARG A 583 47.81 -41.60 5.33
C ARG A 583 46.51 -41.76 6.12
N LYS A 584 45.60 -40.81 5.93
CA LYS A 584 44.24 -40.85 6.49
C LYS A 584 43.18 -41.20 5.44
N ALA A 585 42.08 -41.79 5.86
CA ALA A 585 40.94 -42.10 4.99
C ALA A 585 39.64 -41.53 5.56
N THR A 586 38.91 -40.76 4.74
CA THR A 586 37.61 -40.20 5.13
C THR A 586 36.52 -41.25 5.00
N VAL A 587 35.77 -41.45 6.09
CA VAL A 587 34.77 -42.50 6.24
C VAL A 587 33.46 -41.95 6.81
N ARG A 588 32.42 -42.77 6.69
CA ARG A 588 31.17 -42.64 7.43
C ARG A 588 30.74 -44.04 7.82
N MET A 589 30.99 -44.45 9.05
CA MET A 589 30.86 -45.86 9.45
C MET A 589 29.93 -46.05 10.63
N VAL A 590 29.33 -47.23 10.69
CA VAL A 590 28.57 -47.67 11.86
C VAL A 590 29.58 -48.13 12.90
N VAL A 591 29.49 -47.56 14.09
CA VAL A 591 30.38 -47.81 15.23
C VAL A 591 29.53 -48.20 16.42
N HIS A 592 29.93 -49.23 17.15
CA HIS A 592 29.36 -49.53 18.46
C HIS A 592 30.36 -49.10 19.53
N VAL A 593 29.96 -48.19 20.40
CA VAL A 593 30.77 -47.73 21.53
C VAL A 593 30.38 -48.55 22.74
N ASP A 594 31.33 -49.30 23.30
CA ASP A 594 31.09 -50.25 24.38
C ASP A 594 31.81 -49.88 25.69
N ASP A 595 32.86 -49.04 25.63
CA ASP A 595 33.61 -48.60 26.81
C ASP A 595 34.30 -47.24 26.60
N HIS A 596 34.97 -46.72 27.63
CA HIS A 596 35.81 -45.52 27.59
C HIS A 596 37.13 -45.74 28.31
N GLU A 597 38.24 -45.39 27.67
CA GLU A 597 39.56 -45.44 28.29
C GLU A 597 40.25 -44.08 28.14
N ASP A 598 40.91 -43.63 29.21
CA ASP A 598 41.51 -42.29 29.28
C ASP A 598 40.52 -41.18 28.92
N ASN A 599 40.71 -40.56 27.75
CA ASN A 599 39.89 -39.50 27.17
C ASN A 599 39.19 -39.94 25.86
N ASP A 600 39.27 -41.22 25.51
CA ASP A 600 38.84 -41.76 24.23
C ASP A 600 37.62 -42.68 24.45
N ALA A 601 36.70 -42.71 23.48
CA ALA A 601 35.68 -43.75 23.43
C ALA A 601 36.25 -45.00 22.74
N VAL A 602 35.93 -46.17 23.28
CA VAL A 602 36.31 -47.48 22.75
C VAL A 602 35.14 -48.02 21.95
N ALA A 603 35.44 -48.56 20.78
CA ALA A 603 34.46 -49.21 19.95
C ALA A 603 34.93 -50.59 19.52
N ASP A 604 34.04 -51.57 19.65
CA ASP A 604 34.26 -52.97 19.34
C ASP A 604 33.81 -53.35 17.91
N TRP A 605 32.98 -52.51 17.27
CA TRP A 605 32.43 -52.74 15.92
C TRP A 605 32.75 -51.60 14.94
N PRO A 606 33.07 -51.87 13.65
CA PRO A 606 33.23 -53.18 12.98
C PRO A 606 34.47 -53.99 13.38
N TYR A 607 35.40 -53.34 14.06
CA TYR A 607 36.61 -53.90 14.67
C TYR A 607 37.06 -52.94 15.76
N GLU A 608 37.99 -53.38 16.61
CA GLU A 608 38.47 -52.57 17.73
C GLU A 608 39.08 -51.25 17.26
N MET A 609 38.56 -50.14 17.76
CA MET A 609 39.03 -48.80 17.44
C MET A 609 38.87 -47.83 18.60
N ARG A 610 39.64 -46.74 18.56
CA ARG A 610 39.52 -45.63 19.51
C ARG A 610 39.01 -44.39 18.80
N LEU A 611 38.10 -43.67 19.45
CA LEU A 611 37.59 -42.38 19.02
C LEU A 611 38.21 -41.31 19.93
N PRO A 612 39.30 -40.64 19.50
CA PRO A 612 40.09 -39.79 20.39
C PRO A 612 39.30 -38.57 20.87
N GLY A 613 39.41 -38.28 22.17
CA GLY A 613 38.75 -37.12 22.79
C GLY A 613 37.21 -37.21 22.86
N GLN A 614 36.63 -38.40 22.67
CA GLN A 614 35.18 -38.63 22.67
C GLN A 614 34.66 -39.31 23.94
N LYS A 615 35.28 -39.09 25.11
CA LYS A 615 34.81 -39.62 26.41
C LYS A 615 33.35 -39.30 26.75
N SER A 616 32.79 -38.22 26.18
CA SER A 616 31.40 -37.80 26.40
C SER A 616 30.37 -38.53 25.52
N LEU A 617 30.81 -39.30 24.52
CA LEU A 617 29.94 -40.09 23.66
C LEU A 617 29.41 -41.27 24.47
N LYS A 618 28.09 -41.42 24.59
CA LYS A 618 27.51 -42.52 25.38
C LYS A 618 27.76 -43.87 24.72
N GLU A 619 27.68 -44.94 25.50
CA GLU A 619 27.65 -46.30 24.97
C GLU A 619 26.43 -46.50 24.06
N GLY A 620 26.63 -47.22 22.96
CA GLY A 620 25.58 -47.53 21.98
C GLY A 620 26.04 -47.46 20.53
N TRP A 621 25.07 -47.56 19.62
CA TRP A 621 25.30 -47.60 18.18
C TRP A 621 25.26 -46.21 17.57
N TYR A 622 26.23 -45.90 16.70
CA TYR A 622 26.36 -44.61 16.04
C TYR A 622 26.70 -44.76 14.55
N LEU A 623 26.16 -43.87 13.71
CA LEU A 623 26.72 -43.60 12.40
C LEU A 623 27.65 -42.38 12.50
N VAL A 624 28.94 -42.62 12.31
CA VAL A 624 30.00 -41.67 12.61
C VAL A 624 30.71 -41.22 11.32
N PRO A 625 30.60 -39.94 10.92
CA PRO A 625 31.46 -39.37 9.89
C PRO A 625 32.82 -38.94 10.49
N GLY A 626 33.92 -39.31 9.83
CA GLY A 626 35.25 -39.01 10.37
C GLY A 626 36.40 -39.40 9.46
N ASP A 627 37.60 -39.27 9.99
CA ASP A 627 38.84 -39.71 9.34
C ASP A 627 39.45 -40.85 10.15
N ILE A 628 39.86 -41.91 9.46
CA ILE A 628 40.59 -43.05 10.05
C ILE A 628 42.09 -42.90 9.83
N THR A 629 42.86 -43.19 10.88
CA THR A 629 44.30 -43.41 10.85
C THR A 629 44.68 -44.66 11.66
N LEU A 630 45.93 -45.12 11.53
CA LEU A 630 46.48 -46.22 12.32
C LEU A 630 47.54 -45.70 13.29
N ASP A 631 47.52 -46.19 14.52
CA ASP A 631 48.56 -45.99 15.51
C ASP A 631 49.50 -47.21 15.52
N PRO A 632 50.73 -47.11 14.99
CA PRO A 632 51.64 -48.26 14.92
C PRO A 632 52.27 -48.62 16.28
N LYS A 633 52.09 -47.79 17.32
CA LYS A 633 52.67 -48.03 18.65
C LYS A 633 51.75 -48.84 19.55
N ARG A 634 50.44 -48.79 19.29
CA ARG A 634 49.41 -49.55 19.99
C ARG A 634 48.90 -50.64 19.07
N VAL A 635 48.56 -51.79 19.63
CA VAL A 635 47.96 -52.90 18.87
C VAL A 635 46.57 -53.20 19.40
N ASP A 636 45.68 -53.63 18.51
CA ASP A 636 44.37 -54.17 18.86
C ASP A 636 44.49 -55.59 19.44
N GLY A 637 43.37 -56.15 19.91
CA GLY A 637 43.30 -57.52 20.42
C GLY A 637 43.67 -58.62 19.40
N ARG A 638 43.90 -58.26 18.13
CA ARG A 638 44.34 -59.16 17.05
C ARG A 638 45.82 -58.93 16.68
N GLY A 639 46.53 -58.05 17.37
CA GLY A 639 47.94 -57.73 17.13
C GLY A 639 48.19 -56.84 15.92
N LEU A 640 47.16 -56.16 15.39
CA LEU A 640 47.29 -55.18 14.31
C LEU A 640 47.40 -53.76 14.88
N PRO A 641 48.00 -52.79 14.14
CA PRO A 641 48.02 -51.39 14.56
C PRO A 641 46.62 -50.87 14.90
N LEU A 642 46.50 -50.22 16.05
CA LEU A 642 45.20 -49.76 16.57
C LEU A 642 44.60 -48.69 15.65
N THR A 643 43.32 -48.84 15.31
CA THR A 643 42.61 -47.87 14.47
C THR A 643 42.14 -46.69 15.31
N LEU A 644 42.44 -45.48 14.84
CA LEU A 644 41.93 -44.23 15.41
C LEU A 644 40.89 -43.61 14.46
N LEU A 645 39.69 -43.35 14.96
CA LEU A 645 38.62 -42.65 14.24
C LEU A 645 38.42 -41.26 14.83
N THR A 646 38.90 -40.24 14.11
CA THR A 646 38.72 -38.84 14.52
C THR A 646 37.43 -38.28 13.91
N LEU A 647 36.54 -37.72 14.73
CA LEU A 647 35.27 -37.14 14.25
C LEU A 647 35.50 -36.01 13.25
N GLY A 648 34.72 -36.03 12.16
CA GLY A 648 34.69 -34.95 11.17
C GLY A 648 33.83 -33.78 11.62
N GLN A 649 33.52 -32.86 10.70
CA GLN A 649 32.63 -31.71 10.99
C GLN A 649 31.14 -32.09 11.15
N GLY A 650 30.76 -33.32 10.79
CA GLY A 650 29.41 -33.84 11.03
C GLY A 650 29.30 -34.46 12.43
N ALA A 651 28.18 -34.18 13.12
CA ALA A 651 27.92 -34.80 14.42
C ALA A 651 27.67 -36.33 14.27
N PRO A 652 28.13 -37.16 15.22
CA PRO A 652 27.73 -38.57 15.30
C PRO A 652 26.21 -38.70 15.40
N HIS A 653 25.63 -39.61 14.61
CA HIS A 653 24.19 -39.90 14.69
C HIS A 653 23.96 -41.13 15.57
N ALA A 654 23.32 -40.94 16.73
CA ALA A 654 22.95 -42.04 17.61
C ALA A 654 21.81 -42.87 17.00
N CYS A 655 22.03 -44.17 16.86
CA CYS A 655 21.09 -45.12 16.29
C CYS A 655 20.23 -45.76 17.38
N LYS A 656 19.00 -46.15 17.03
CA LYS A 656 18.05 -46.75 17.97
C LYS A 656 18.10 -48.28 17.98
N LYS A 657 18.63 -48.90 16.93
CA LYS A 657 18.74 -50.35 16.79
C LYS A 657 20.19 -50.76 16.60
N GLU A 658 20.46 -52.03 16.96
CA GLU A 658 21.74 -52.68 16.73
C GLU A 658 22.17 -52.56 15.26
N GLY A 659 23.47 -52.34 15.01
CA GLY A 659 24.00 -52.14 13.67
C GLY A 659 23.45 -50.92 12.94
N CYS A 660 22.81 -49.98 13.64
CA CYS A 660 22.04 -48.90 13.04
C CYS A 660 20.95 -49.39 12.07
N ALA A 661 20.35 -50.55 12.34
CA ALA A 661 19.33 -51.14 11.49
C ALA A 661 18.08 -50.26 11.30
N ASP A 662 17.83 -49.30 12.20
CA ASP A 662 16.78 -48.28 12.07
C ASP A 662 17.02 -47.31 10.91
N LEU A 663 18.26 -47.15 10.43
CA LEU A 663 18.57 -46.32 9.25
C LEU A 663 18.16 -46.97 7.92
N ASN A 664 17.82 -48.27 7.94
CA ASN A 664 17.19 -48.93 6.79
C ASN A 664 15.69 -48.63 6.68
N ASP A 665 15.09 -47.98 7.68
CA ASP A 665 13.74 -47.44 7.54
C ASP A 665 13.76 -46.28 6.52
N PRO A 666 12.93 -46.33 5.45
CA PRO A 666 12.93 -45.29 4.41
C PRO A 666 12.67 -43.87 4.94
N LEU A 667 11.88 -43.73 6.00
CA LEU A 667 11.56 -42.42 6.58
C LEU A 667 12.73 -41.88 7.39
N VAL A 668 13.36 -42.73 8.22
CA VAL A 668 14.59 -42.35 8.96
C VAL A 668 15.71 -42.00 7.97
N GLY A 669 15.86 -42.80 6.91
CA GLY A 669 16.84 -42.55 5.86
C GLY A 669 16.60 -41.26 5.09
N ALA A 670 15.34 -40.97 4.71
CA ALA A 670 14.97 -39.71 4.06
C ALA A 670 15.28 -38.50 4.94
N ARG A 671 14.88 -38.52 6.22
CA ARG A 671 15.14 -37.43 7.17
C ARG A 671 16.63 -37.11 7.28
N MET A 672 17.47 -38.14 7.36
CA MET A 672 18.91 -37.95 7.45
C MET A 672 19.52 -37.43 6.14
N MET A 673 19.08 -37.90 4.97
CA MET A 673 19.61 -37.43 3.68
C MET A 673 19.13 -36.02 3.32
N LEU A 674 17.90 -35.66 3.69
CA LEU A 674 17.34 -34.33 3.48
C LEU A 674 17.85 -33.32 4.52
N GLY A 675 18.43 -33.78 5.63
CA GLY A 675 18.81 -32.92 6.75
C GLY A 675 17.61 -32.31 7.49
N LEU A 676 16.45 -32.99 7.45
CA LEU A 676 15.20 -32.53 8.03
C LEU A 676 14.67 -33.58 9.03
N PRO A 677 14.97 -33.45 10.33
CA PRO A 677 14.68 -34.50 11.33
C PRO A 677 13.18 -34.73 11.54
N ASP A 678 12.36 -33.69 11.39
CA ASP A 678 10.91 -33.74 11.64
C ASP A 678 10.08 -33.91 10.36
N TRP A 679 10.74 -34.07 9.20
CA TRP A 679 10.05 -34.18 7.93
C TRP A 679 9.18 -35.44 7.86
N THR A 680 8.01 -35.31 7.25
CA THR A 680 7.07 -36.42 6.99
C THR A 680 6.50 -36.31 5.58
N PRO A 681 6.21 -37.44 4.92
CA PRO A 681 5.58 -37.44 3.61
C PRO A 681 4.19 -36.79 3.63
N GLU A 682 3.44 -36.89 4.73
CA GLU A 682 2.13 -36.27 4.89
C GLU A 682 2.22 -34.74 4.92
N GLN A 683 3.19 -34.17 5.64
CA GLN A 683 3.43 -32.72 5.64
C GLN A 683 3.88 -32.23 4.26
N ALA A 684 4.78 -32.98 3.60
CA ALA A 684 5.20 -32.66 2.24
C ALA A 684 4.01 -32.63 1.28
N GLN A 685 3.14 -33.64 1.34
CA GLN A 685 1.93 -33.70 0.53
C GLN A 685 0.97 -32.54 0.82
N ALA A 686 0.76 -32.18 2.10
CA ALA A 686 -0.09 -31.05 2.46
C ALA A 686 0.41 -29.71 1.87
N VAL A 687 1.73 -29.49 1.87
CA VAL A 687 2.33 -28.28 1.25
C VAL A 687 2.12 -28.26 -0.26
N ILE A 688 2.24 -29.42 -0.92
CA ILE A 688 1.99 -29.56 -2.36
C ILE A 688 0.51 -29.26 -2.67
N ASP A 689 -0.40 -29.86 -1.93
CA ASP A 689 -1.84 -29.68 -2.12
C ASP A 689 -2.23 -28.22 -1.91
N GLN A 690 -1.71 -27.57 -0.87
CA GLN A 690 -1.96 -26.16 -0.58
C GLN A 690 -1.52 -25.23 -1.73
N ALA A 691 -0.42 -25.55 -2.42
CA ALA A 691 0.08 -24.77 -3.55
C ALA A 691 -0.75 -24.98 -4.84
N THR A 692 -1.50 -26.08 -4.90
CA THR A 692 -2.30 -26.47 -6.07
C THR A 692 -3.77 -26.03 -5.95
N GLN A 693 -4.18 -25.51 -4.79
CA GLN A 693 -5.51 -24.94 -4.57
C GLN A 693 -5.68 -23.62 -5.36
N PRO A 694 -6.81 -23.44 -6.07
CA PRO A 694 -7.05 -22.30 -6.95
C PRO A 694 -7.21 -20.95 -6.23
#